data_AF-A0A975EKB2-F1
#
_entry.id   AF-A0A975EKB2-F1
#
_cell.length_a   1.000
_cell.length_b   1.000
_cell.length_c   1.000
_cell.angle_alpha   90.00
_cell.angle_beta   90.00
_cell.angle_gamma   90.00
#
_symmetry.space_group_name_H-M   'P 1'
#
loop_
_entity.id
_entity.type
_entity.pdbx_description
1 polymer ?
#
loop_
_entity_poly.entity_id
_entity_poly.type
_entity_poly.pdbx_seq_one_letter_code
_entity_poly.pdbx_strand_id
1 'polypeptide(L)'
;MLPETNPLIAAATAPFADNAEQRMAVTGMLRETADPAHPDAAAAIVRWEEMDARKHPGAWKVILYALAAISLAALVITGISAFKTMRMVRALTSFAPIGEGISPEGLSASGKLLLGDPSKPRITQKEALHNSDPERPDFYAEYADAYFEFHDAFPAHHLQTVARIDPENAFFPYIMAGRQGGDSIEKVKSPPSGPSPPPRMRDGVRLRPIPKETVWKITDEAEFAEAMEWIAKASALPRFDSYETALAEKRVGLFDQETFVGRMQALTYSASQTSQVISLMKAANLLQASAYLHSVDGDAEAFRRDHEMAEALLAHLGKSPPGTLVGELVFNAIAIATTQSLYHGAVRLGISDLEESLGKRKAAFQEYSDLKEIRRNDATTLLIEAEGSMMHRLSLPLIGRQVANPPVLTSNDLAPSRLAEHDFASALGVSALAASALVCGLCVFLFQYRAPRAIRVLSDRFTQLLNGCDWIWIFGIGVVLPFMVTFAISLLTPLGGRGMGLSRMGFQFPAIHYTILLLLILGVTPILVRWRLGKRSGAFGMDFRIGKPAFVFPVMGIVLALAAYPLLAGNIHKGRNTLILLGAPLLLWQLSIVVTALRALFGKQASRLRRAIVARVMQPAFALALIIPAVALPLFLASAEKRFTEDDLTRVAARGFSSYEAEIANLKRQEVNTILGIEN
;
A
#
# COMPACT_ATOMS: atom_id res chain seq x y z
N MET A 1 -13.07 -75.48 14.74
CA MET A 1 -13.25 -74.81 16.05
C MET A 1 -12.47 -73.50 16.01
N LEU A 2 -13.17 -72.37 15.94
CA LEU A 2 -12.50 -71.06 16.02
C LEU A 2 -12.02 -70.87 17.47
N PRO A 3 -10.72 -70.64 17.72
CA PRO A 3 -10.20 -70.42 19.07
C PRO A 3 -10.85 -69.16 19.67
N GLU A 4 -11.05 -69.17 20.99
CA GLU A 4 -11.69 -68.12 21.80
C GLU A 4 -11.50 -66.73 21.17
N THR A 5 -12.60 -66.15 20.69
CA THR A 5 -12.59 -64.84 20.07
C THR A 5 -12.23 -63.81 21.14
N ASN A 6 -10.98 -63.36 21.13
CA ASN A 6 -10.52 -62.24 21.93
C ASN A 6 -11.53 -61.08 21.79
N PRO A 7 -12.23 -60.67 22.86
CA PRO A 7 -13.35 -59.74 22.79
C PRO A 7 -12.91 -58.36 22.27
N LEU A 8 -11.66 -57.98 22.53
CA LEU A 8 -11.07 -56.74 22.03
C LEU A 8 -10.90 -56.77 20.49
N ILE A 9 -10.44 -57.90 19.94
CA ILE A 9 -10.31 -58.09 18.49
C ILE A 9 -11.70 -58.20 17.85
N ALA A 10 -12.66 -58.85 18.51
CA ALA A 10 -14.03 -58.94 18.04
C ALA A 10 -14.67 -57.55 17.91
N ALA A 11 -14.55 -56.70 18.94
CA ALA A 11 -15.06 -55.32 18.92
C ALA A 11 -14.38 -54.43 17.88
N ALA A 12 -13.06 -54.60 17.67
CA ALA A 12 -12.31 -53.88 16.64
C ALA A 12 -12.69 -54.28 15.20
N THR A 13 -13.08 -55.55 15.01
CA THR A 13 -13.41 -56.14 13.70
C THR A 13 -14.89 -56.15 13.37
N ALA A 14 -15.76 -55.73 14.29
CA ALA A 14 -17.21 -55.64 14.08
C ALA A 14 -17.63 -54.91 12.77
N PRO A 15 -16.96 -53.81 12.33
CA PRO A 15 -17.28 -53.16 11.06
C PRO A 15 -17.05 -54.00 9.79
N PHE A 16 -16.42 -55.18 9.92
CA PHE A 16 -16.16 -56.12 8.81
C PHE A 16 -17.10 -57.34 8.85
N ALA A 17 -18.21 -57.29 9.58
CA ALA A 17 -19.16 -58.41 9.68
C ALA A 17 -19.59 -58.94 8.29
N ASP A 18 -19.75 -58.05 7.32
CA ASP A 18 -20.22 -58.36 5.97
C ASP A 18 -19.09 -58.78 5.00
N ASN A 19 -17.83 -58.87 5.46
CA ASN A 19 -16.70 -59.25 4.61
C ASN A 19 -15.69 -60.12 5.37
N ALA A 20 -15.84 -61.44 5.23
CA ALA A 20 -15.03 -62.45 5.91
C ALA A 20 -13.53 -62.33 5.60
N GLU A 21 -13.15 -62.02 4.36
CA GLU A 21 -11.74 -61.89 3.95
C GLU A 21 -11.06 -60.70 4.63
N GLN A 22 -11.71 -59.54 4.65
CA GLN A 22 -11.21 -58.34 5.33
C GLN A 22 -11.18 -58.54 6.84
N ARG A 23 -12.20 -59.21 7.39
CA ARG A 23 -12.26 -59.56 8.80
C ARG A 23 -11.10 -60.45 9.20
N MET A 24 -10.84 -61.53 8.46
CA MET A 24 -9.70 -62.44 8.69
C MET A 24 -8.36 -61.71 8.58
N ALA A 25 -8.17 -60.86 7.56
CA ALA A 25 -6.94 -60.10 7.38
C ALA A 25 -6.67 -59.12 8.53
N VAL A 26 -7.71 -58.42 9.02
CA VAL A 26 -7.59 -57.51 10.17
C VAL A 26 -7.40 -58.28 11.47
N THR A 27 -8.13 -59.37 11.69
CA THR A 27 -7.96 -60.26 12.85
C THR A 27 -6.52 -60.77 12.92
N GLY A 28 -5.95 -61.22 11.80
CA GLY A 28 -4.54 -61.64 11.73
C GLY A 28 -3.59 -60.51 12.13
N MET A 29 -3.79 -59.32 11.58
CA MET A 29 -2.97 -58.14 11.90
C MET A 29 -3.04 -57.73 13.39
N LEU A 30 -4.23 -57.79 13.99
CA LEU A 30 -4.43 -57.40 15.39
C LEU A 30 -3.99 -58.49 16.37
N ARG A 31 -4.03 -59.77 15.99
CA ARG A 31 -3.64 -60.87 16.87
C ARG A 31 -2.16 -60.82 17.27
N GLU A 32 -1.32 -60.26 16.41
CA GLU A 32 0.11 -60.08 16.67
C GLU A 32 0.40 -58.96 17.68
N THR A 33 -0.54 -58.04 17.93
CA THR A 33 -0.26 -56.84 18.73
C THR A 33 -1.28 -56.56 19.84
N ALA A 34 -2.46 -57.17 19.81
CA ALA A 34 -3.51 -56.96 20.79
C ALA A 34 -3.26 -57.74 22.09
N ASP A 35 -3.28 -57.03 23.20
CA ASP A 35 -3.17 -57.56 24.55
C ASP A 35 -4.51 -57.39 25.28
N PRO A 36 -5.32 -58.45 25.39
CA PRO A 36 -6.62 -58.40 26.08
C PRO A 36 -6.48 -58.23 27.60
N ALA A 37 -5.31 -58.50 28.18
CA ALA A 37 -5.03 -58.29 29.60
C ALA A 37 -4.60 -56.85 29.92
N HIS A 38 -4.45 -56.00 28.90
CA HIS A 38 -4.07 -54.60 29.09
C HIS A 38 -5.15 -53.83 29.87
N PRO A 39 -4.81 -52.99 30.86
CA PRO A 39 -5.77 -52.26 31.69
C PRO A 39 -6.83 -51.45 30.92
N ASP A 40 -6.45 -50.92 29.75
CA ASP A 40 -7.33 -50.12 28.88
C ASP A 40 -8.21 -50.94 27.92
N ALA A 41 -8.06 -52.28 27.86
CA ALA A 41 -8.78 -53.13 26.90
C ALA A 41 -10.31 -53.07 27.09
N ALA A 42 -10.77 -53.19 28.34
CA ALA A 42 -12.19 -53.10 28.67
C ALA A 42 -12.79 -51.72 28.33
N ALA A 43 -12.06 -50.65 28.65
CA ALA A 43 -12.48 -49.28 28.34
C ALA A 43 -12.60 -49.01 26.83
N ALA A 44 -11.71 -49.60 26.02
CA ALA A 44 -11.77 -49.50 24.56
C ALA A 44 -13.00 -50.20 23.98
N ILE A 45 -13.36 -51.39 24.50
CA ILE A 45 -14.56 -52.14 24.09
C ILE A 45 -15.83 -51.34 24.40
N VAL A 46 -16.00 -50.92 25.66
CA VAL A 46 -17.16 -50.12 26.10
C VAL A 46 -17.31 -48.87 25.25
N ARG A 47 -16.20 -48.18 24.96
CA ARG A 47 -16.23 -46.97 24.14
C ARG A 47 -16.74 -47.23 22.71
N TRP A 48 -16.34 -48.35 22.13
CA TRP A 48 -16.81 -48.72 20.80
C TRP A 48 -18.29 -49.12 20.79
N GLU A 49 -18.74 -49.86 21.80
CA GLU A 49 -20.17 -50.19 21.99
C GLU A 49 -21.02 -48.92 22.14
N GLU A 50 -20.57 -47.95 22.95
CA GLU A 50 -21.21 -46.64 23.07
C GLU A 50 -21.31 -45.90 21.74
N MET A 51 -20.27 -46.01 20.89
CA MET A 51 -20.22 -45.34 19.60
C MET A 51 -21.08 -46.04 18.55
N ASP A 52 -21.18 -47.37 18.60
CA ASP A 52 -22.08 -48.16 17.74
C ASP A 52 -23.55 -47.95 18.11
N ALA A 53 -23.85 -47.72 19.39
CA ALA A 53 -25.20 -47.41 19.86
C ALA A 53 -25.70 -46.01 19.43
N ARG A 54 -24.81 -45.12 18.96
CA ARG A 54 -25.21 -43.78 18.50
C ARG A 54 -25.86 -43.86 17.11
N LYS A 55 -27.01 -43.20 16.95
CA LYS A 55 -27.73 -43.10 15.66
C LYS A 55 -26.91 -42.45 14.54
N HIS A 56 -26.07 -41.47 14.88
CA HIS A 56 -25.25 -40.72 13.92
C HIS A 56 -23.80 -40.56 14.42
N PRO A 57 -22.98 -41.63 14.40
CA PRO A 57 -21.60 -41.56 14.83
C PRO A 57 -20.82 -40.66 13.87
N GLY A 58 -20.35 -39.52 14.37
CA GLY A 58 -19.56 -38.57 13.58
C GLY A 58 -20.33 -37.40 12.94
N ALA A 59 -21.60 -37.17 13.31
CA ALA A 59 -22.36 -35.99 12.85
C ALA A 59 -21.59 -34.67 13.04
N TRP A 60 -20.85 -34.53 14.15
CA TRP A 60 -20.02 -33.36 14.42
C TRP A 60 -18.91 -33.14 13.37
N LYS A 61 -18.33 -34.22 12.80
CA LYS A 61 -17.31 -34.10 11.73
C LYS A 61 -17.96 -33.57 10.46
N VAL A 62 -19.18 -34.00 10.15
CA VAL A 62 -19.95 -33.52 9.00
C VAL A 62 -20.24 -32.02 9.14
N ILE A 63 -20.68 -31.58 10.32
CA ILE A 63 -20.89 -30.15 10.62
C ILE A 63 -19.59 -29.37 10.43
N LEU A 64 -18.48 -29.86 10.98
CA LEU A 64 -17.18 -29.21 10.85
C LEU A 64 -16.72 -29.09 9.39
N TYR A 65 -16.88 -30.15 8.59
CA TYR A 65 -16.52 -30.10 7.17
C TYR A 65 -17.45 -29.20 6.35
N ALA A 66 -18.74 -29.16 6.68
CA ALA A 66 -19.68 -28.22 6.08
C ALA A 66 -19.26 -26.77 6.38
N LEU A 67 -18.93 -26.46 7.64
CA LEU A 67 -18.41 -25.15 8.02
C LEU A 67 -17.11 -24.82 7.29
N ALA A 68 -16.17 -25.77 7.19
CA ALA A 68 -14.93 -25.58 6.45
C ALA A 68 -15.17 -25.32 4.95
N ALA A 69 -16.15 -25.97 4.32
CA ALA A 69 -16.52 -25.72 2.93
C ALA A 69 -17.16 -24.33 2.75
N ILE A 70 -18.03 -23.91 3.67
CA ILE A 70 -18.60 -22.56 3.68
C ILE A 70 -17.50 -21.51 3.88
N SER A 71 -16.57 -21.75 4.82
CA SER A 71 -15.39 -20.91 5.05
C SER A 71 -14.52 -20.80 3.81
N LEU A 72 -14.31 -21.89 3.06
CA LEU A 72 -13.57 -21.85 1.80
C LEU A 72 -14.27 -21.00 0.75
N ALA A 73 -15.59 -21.16 0.58
CA ALA A 73 -16.37 -20.34 -0.34
C ALA A 73 -16.29 -18.86 0.02
N ALA A 74 -16.43 -18.52 1.31
CA ALA A 74 -16.27 -17.15 1.80
C ALA A 74 -14.86 -16.59 1.52
N LEU A 75 -13.80 -17.38 1.76
CA LEU A 75 -12.42 -16.98 1.44
C LEU A 75 -12.21 -16.71 -0.05
N VAL A 76 -12.82 -17.51 -0.93
CA VAL A 76 -12.74 -17.30 -2.39
C VAL A 76 -13.44 -16.00 -2.79
N ILE A 77 -14.66 -15.77 -2.29
CA ILE A 77 -15.43 -14.56 -2.58
C ILE A 77 -14.68 -13.31 -2.10
N THR A 78 -14.23 -13.31 -0.84
CA THR A 78 -13.48 -12.20 -0.25
C THR A 78 -12.12 -12.02 -0.91
N GLY A 79 -11.44 -13.11 -1.28
CA GLY A 79 -10.16 -13.10 -1.98
C GLY A 79 -10.24 -12.49 -3.38
N ILE A 80 -11.33 -12.74 -4.12
CA ILE A 80 -11.58 -12.08 -5.42
C ILE A 80 -11.70 -10.57 -5.25
N SER A 81 -12.40 -10.10 -4.21
CA SER A 81 -12.50 -8.68 -3.89
C SER A 81 -11.13 -8.08 -3.56
N ALA A 82 -10.38 -8.72 -2.65
CA ALA A 82 -9.03 -8.28 -2.27
C ALA A 82 -8.05 -8.27 -3.46
N PHE A 83 -8.16 -9.22 -4.39
CA PHE A 83 -7.34 -9.26 -5.60
C PHE A 83 -7.66 -8.10 -6.56
N LYS A 84 -8.94 -7.73 -6.73
CA LYS A 84 -9.32 -6.52 -7.49
C LYS A 84 -8.71 -5.27 -6.86
N THR A 85 -8.80 -5.13 -5.55
CA THR A 85 -8.19 -4.02 -4.80
C THR A 85 -6.67 -3.99 -4.97
N MET A 86 -5.99 -5.13 -4.87
CA MET A 86 -4.56 -5.24 -5.08
C MET A 86 -4.14 -4.86 -6.51
N ARG A 87 -4.93 -5.26 -7.52
CA ARG A 87 -4.69 -4.86 -8.93
C ARG A 87 -4.80 -3.33 -9.09
N MET A 88 -5.76 -2.70 -8.42
CA MET A 88 -5.91 -1.23 -8.40
C MET A 88 -4.69 -0.54 -7.76
N VAL A 89 -4.25 -1.01 -6.59
CA VAL A 89 -3.04 -0.50 -5.91
C VAL A 89 -1.78 -0.72 -6.76
N ARG A 90 -1.67 -1.86 -7.45
CA ARG A 90 -0.56 -2.14 -8.36
C ARG A 90 -0.57 -1.22 -9.58
N ALA A 91 -1.73 -0.92 -10.15
CA ALA A 91 -1.84 0.02 -11.25
C ALA A 91 -1.29 1.41 -10.84
N LEU A 92 -1.65 1.87 -9.64
CA LEU A 92 -1.14 3.14 -9.08
C LEU A 92 0.37 3.15 -8.84
N THR A 93 0.92 2.08 -8.25
CA THR A 93 2.37 2.01 -7.98
C THR A 93 3.23 1.77 -9.22
N SER A 94 2.64 1.30 -10.33
CA SER A 94 3.35 1.08 -11.59
C SER A 94 3.31 2.26 -12.55
N PHE A 95 2.61 3.36 -12.21
CA PHE A 95 2.33 4.48 -13.12
C PHE A 95 1.84 4.02 -14.50
N ALA A 96 1.26 2.83 -14.60
CA ALA A 96 0.69 2.36 -15.84
C ALA A 96 -0.46 3.31 -16.20
N PRO A 97 -0.61 3.73 -17.47
CA PRO A 97 -1.77 4.50 -17.87
C PRO A 97 -2.99 3.69 -17.47
N ILE A 98 -3.77 4.22 -16.54
CA ILE A 98 -4.97 3.58 -16.01
C ILE A 98 -6.00 3.73 -17.13
N GLY A 99 -5.94 2.81 -18.10
CA GLY A 99 -6.70 2.84 -19.36
C GLY A 99 -8.21 2.67 -19.19
N GLU A 100 -8.68 2.49 -17.95
CA GLU A 100 -10.10 2.46 -17.60
C GLU A 100 -10.24 3.24 -16.29
N GLY A 101 -10.44 4.56 -16.39
CA GLY A 101 -10.74 5.40 -15.23
C GLY A 101 -11.98 4.85 -14.53
N ILE A 102 -11.81 4.39 -13.29
CA ILE A 102 -12.91 3.82 -12.52
C ILE A 102 -13.78 4.99 -12.05
N SER A 103 -14.80 5.33 -12.85
CA SER A 103 -15.80 6.33 -12.47
C SER A 103 -16.52 5.84 -11.20
N PRO A 104 -16.78 6.73 -10.22
CA PRO A 104 -17.66 6.40 -9.10
C PRO A 104 -19.00 5.86 -9.61
N GLU A 105 -19.51 4.81 -8.97
CA GLU A 105 -20.83 4.27 -9.29
C GLU A 105 -21.92 5.25 -8.83
N GLY A 106 -23.05 5.29 -9.54
CA GLY A 106 -24.22 6.08 -9.11
C GLY A 106 -24.16 7.59 -9.37
N LEU A 107 -23.15 8.10 -10.09
CA LEU A 107 -23.09 9.53 -10.41
C LEU A 107 -24.28 9.99 -11.27
N SER A 108 -24.76 11.20 -10.97
CA SER A 108 -25.73 11.93 -11.80
C SER A 108 -25.14 12.24 -13.19
N ALA A 109 -26.00 12.58 -14.15
CA ALA A 109 -25.55 13.00 -15.48
C ALA A 109 -24.59 14.21 -15.42
N SER A 110 -24.87 15.18 -14.54
CA SER A 110 -24.01 16.33 -14.31
C SER A 110 -22.67 15.95 -13.66
N GLY A 111 -22.65 15.02 -12.70
CA GLY A 111 -21.43 14.52 -12.09
C GLY A 111 -20.54 13.78 -13.09
N LYS A 112 -21.14 12.95 -13.96
CA LYS A 112 -20.42 12.27 -15.05
C LYS A 112 -19.84 13.25 -16.07
N LEU A 113 -20.61 14.28 -16.43
CA LEU A 113 -20.13 15.33 -17.33
C LEU A 113 -18.96 16.11 -16.73
N LEU A 114 -19.03 16.40 -15.42
CA LEU A 114 -17.99 17.15 -14.73
C LEU A 114 -16.68 16.36 -14.61
N LEU A 115 -16.72 15.05 -14.29
CA LEU A 115 -15.51 14.21 -14.24
C LEU A 115 -14.94 13.91 -15.63
N GLY A 116 -15.81 13.79 -16.63
CA GLY A 116 -15.45 13.35 -17.96
C GLY A 116 -15.45 11.83 -18.10
N ASP A 117 -15.67 11.37 -19.34
CA ASP A 117 -15.67 9.95 -19.70
C ASP A 117 -14.26 9.54 -20.15
N PRO A 118 -13.52 8.73 -19.37
CA PRO A 118 -12.14 8.37 -19.69
C PRO A 118 -12.00 7.57 -20.99
N SER A 119 -13.10 7.03 -21.55
CA SER A 119 -13.10 6.36 -22.85
C SER A 119 -13.06 7.32 -24.05
N LYS A 120 -13.27 8.63 -23.82
CA LYS A 120 -13.30 9.65 -24.88
C LYS A 120 -12.02 10.50 -24.86
N PRO A 121 -11.61 11.10 -25.99
CA PRO A 121 -10.52 12.07 -26.01
C PRO A 121 -10.79 13.25 -25.07
N ARG A 122 -9.74 13.76 -24.41
CA ARG A 122 -9.84 14.88 -23.44
C ARG A 122 -10.54 16.09 -24.04
N ILE A 123 -10.19 16.50 -25.25
CA ILE A 123 -10.82 17.63 -25.95
C ILE A 123 -12.35 17.45 -26.07
N THR A 124 -12.82 16.27 -26.47
CA THR A 124 -14.27 15.98 -26.59
C THR A 124 -14.98 16.05 -25.24
N GLN A 125 -14.32 15.63 -24.16
CA GLN A 125 -14.88 15.72 -22.82
C GLN A 125 -15.01 17.19 -22.36
N LYS A 126 -13.97 18.00 -22.57
CA LYS A 126 -13.96 19.41 -22.16
C LYS A 126 -14.87 20.28 -23.02
N GLU A 127 -14.96 20.00 -24.31
CA GLU A 127 -15.94 20.62 -25.21
C GLU A 127 -17.38 20.34 -24.77
N ALA A 128 -17.71 19.08 -24.46
CA ALA A 128 -19.04 18.73 -23.94
C ALA A 128 -19.35 19.44 -22.62
N LEU A 129 -18.36 19.58 -21.73
CA LEU A 129 -18.50 20.32 -20.48
C LEU A 129 -18.75 21.82 -20.73
N HIS A 130 -17.97 22.45 -21.61
CA HIS A 130 -18.17 23.85 -22.00
C HIS A 130 -19.54 24.08 -22.64
N ASN A 131 -19.94 23.24 -23.59
CA ASN A 131 -21.23 23.36 -24.28
C ASN A 131 -22.44 23.20 -23.34
N SER A 132 -22.27 22.57 -22.18
CA SER A 132 -23.34 22.46 -21.19
C SER A 132 -23.63 23.77 -20.45
N ASP A 133 -22.63 24.64 -20.33
CA ASP A 133 -22.76 25.96 -19.69
C ASP A 133 -21.70 26.92 -20.27
N PRO A 134 -21.97 27.55 -21.43
CA PRO A 134 -21.00 28.37 -22.15
C PRO A 134 -20.60 29.68 -21.46
N GLU A 135 -21.37 30.13 -20.46
CA GLU A 135 -21.09 31.36 -19.72
C GLU A 135 -20.10 31.13 -18.56
N ARG A 136 -19.78 29.86 -18.25
CA ARG A 136 -18.88 29.53 -17.16
C ARG A 136 -17.41 29.65 -17.57
N PRO A 137 -16.65 30.58 -16.98
CA PRO A 137 -15.26 30.81 -17.37
C PRO A 137 -14.34 29.64 -17.03
N ASP A 138 -14.64 28.91 -15.96
CA ASP A 138 -13.88 27.74 -15.53
C ASP A 138 -14.00 26.57 -16.51
N PHE A 139 -15.19 26.35 -17.07
CA PHE A 139 -15.38 25.34 -18.13
C PHE A 139 -14.70 25.73 -19.43
N TYR A 140 -14.79 27.00 -19.80
CA TYR A 140 -14.12 27.50 -21.00
C TYR A 140 -12.59 27.41 -20.89
N ALA A 141 -12.00 27.72 -19.73
CA ALA A 141 -10.56 27.61 -19.52
C ALA A 141 -10.02 26.19 -19.76
N GLU A 142 -10.72 25.16 -19.29
CA GLU A 142 -10.34 23.77 -19.57
C GLU A 142 -10.54 23.35 -21.03
N TYR A 143 -11.61 23.83 -21.68
CA TYR A 143 -11.84 23.59 -23.10
C TYR A 143 -10.75 24.26 -23.95
N ALA A 144 -10.45 25.53 -23.70
CA ALA A 144 -9.44 26.27 -24.44
C ALA A 144 -8.03 25.64 -24.30
N ASP A 145 -7.66 25.20 -23.09
CA ASP A 145 -6.40 24.49 -22.84
C ASP A 145 -6.36 23.14 -23.56
N ALA A 146 -7.44 22.33 -23.47
CA ALA A 146 -7.51 21.06 -24.19
C ALA A 146 -7.54 21.25 -25.71
N TYR A 147 -8.17 22.31 -26.22
CA TYR A 147 -8.19 22.62 -27.64
C TYR A 147 -6.79 23.01 -28.13
N PHE A 148 -6.08 23.86 -27.39
CA PHE A 148 -4.70 24.24 -27.70
C PHE A 148 -3.77 23.02 -27.72
N GLU A 149 -3.86 22.12 -26.73
CA GLU A 149 -3.03 20.91 -26.67
C GLU A 149 -3.17 20.02 -27.93
N PHE A 150 -4.36 20.01 -28.56
CA PHE A 150 -4.64 19.19 -29.74
C PHE A 150 -4.44 19.92 -31.08
N HIS A 151 -4.63 21.24 -31.12
CA HIS A 151 -4.64 22.02 -32.36
C HIS A 151 -3.48 23.02 -32.48
N ASP A 152 -2.68 23.21 -31.43
CA ASP A 152 -1.61 24.22 -31.33
C ASP A 152 -2.10 25.64 -31.63
N ALA A 153 -3.38 25.90 -31.34
CA ALA A 153 -4.06 27.17 -31.53
C ALA A 153 -5.25 27.28 -30.57
N PHE A 154 -5.69 28.49 -30.25
CA PHE A 154 -6.90 28.70 -29.44
C PHE A 154 -8.19 28.52 -30.26
N PRO A 155 -9.34 28.24 -29.61
CA PRO A 155 -10.63 28.16 -30.28
C PRO A 155 -10.96 29.43 -31.09
N ALA A 156 -11.74 29.27 -32.16
CA ALA A 156 -12.26 30.41 -32.90
C ALA A 156 -13.01 31.37 -31.95
N HIS A 157 -12.87 32.68 -32.17
CA HIS A 157 -13.46 33.71 -31.32
C HIS A 157 -12.95 33.74 -29.87
N HIS A 158 -11.80 33.14 -29.55
CA HIS A 158 -11.30 33.06 -28.17
C HIS A 158 -11.32 34.41 -27.43
N LEU A 159 -10.84 35.47 -28.07
CA LEU A 159 -10.79 36.81 -27.49
C LEU A 159 -12.18 37.39 -27.22
N GLN A 160 -13.16 37.13 -28.09
CA GLN A 160 -14.54 37.59 -27.90
C GLN A 160 -15.19 36.84 -26.73
N THR A 161 -14.93 35.54 -26.62
CA THR A 161 -15.44 34.71 -25.54
C THR A 161 -14.86 35.14 -24.18
N VAL A 162 -13.54 35.32 -24.08
CA VAL A 162 -12.88 35.78 -22.84
C VAL A 162 -13.39 37.15 -22.40
N ALA A 163 -13.49 38.11 -23.33
CA ALA A 163 -13.99 39.45 -23.04
C ALA A 163 -15.47 39.46 -22.56
N ARG A 164 -16.22 38.40 -22.84
CA ARG A 164 -17.61 38.24 -22.43
C ARG A 164 -17.76 37.56 -21.08
N ILE A 165 -16.99 36.49 -20.82
CA ILE A 165 -17.20 35.62 -19.66
C ILE A 165 -16.44 36.08 -18.41
N ASP A 166 -15.26 36.69 -18.56
CA ASP A 166 -14.46 37.18 -17.42
C ASP A 166 -13.47 38.28 -17.86
N PRO A 167 -13.94 39.49 -18.23
CA PRO A 167 -13.12 40.54 -18.82
C PRO A 167 -12.07 41.14 -17.88
N GLU A 168 -12.26 41.04 -16.57
CA GLU A 168 -11.39 41.65 -15.56
C GLU A 168 -10.28 40.71 -15.04
N ASN A 169 -10.27 39.45 -15.49
CA ASN A 169 -9.32 38.45 -15.02
C ASN A 169 -8.08 38.35 -15.94
N ALA A 170 -6.91 38.62 -15.36
CA ALA A 170 -5.60 38.55 -16.02
C ALA A 170 -5.19 37.11 -16.41
N PHE A 171 -5.90 36.08 -15.95
CA PHE A 171 -5.61 34.68 -16.25
C PHE A 171 -5.47 34.40 -17.75
N PHE A 172 -6.50 34.73 -18.56
CA PHE A 172 -6.49 34.41 -19.98
C PHE A 172 -5.39 35.15 -20.76
N PRO A 173 -5.18 36.47 -20.61
CA PRO A 173 -4.07 37.16 -21.26
C PRO A 173 -2.68 36.60 -20.93
N TYR A 174 -2.41 36.22 -19.67
CA TYR A 174 -1.12 35.60 -19.34
C TYR A 174 -0.94 34.22 -19.99
N ILE A 175 -2.00 33.40 -20.03
CA ILE A 175 -1.95 32.08 -20.70
C ILE A 175 -1.75 32.25 -22.21
N MET A 176 -2.43 33.22 -22.84
CA MET A 176 -2.25 33.58 -24.25
C MET A 176 -0.79 33.93 -24.53
N ALA A 177 -0.22 34.87 -23.77
CA ALA A 177 1.17 35.28 -23.93
C ALA A 177 2.15 34.09 -23.84
N GLY A 178 1.99 33.26 -22.80
CA GLY A 178 2.86 32.11 -22.58
C GLY A 178 2.72 31.01 -23.64
N ARG A 179 1.52 30.82 -24.20
CA ARG A 179 1.25 29.77 -25.20
C ARG A 179 1.65 30.20 -26.62
N GLN A 180 1.34 31.43 -27.02
CA GLN A 180 1.65 31.94 -28.36
C GLN A 180 3.10 32.42 -28.48
N GLY A 181 3.62 33.14 -27.49
CA GLY A 181 4.96 33.73 -27.56
C GLY A 181 6.04 32.91 -26.88
N GLY A 182 5.71 31.88 -26.10
CA GLY A 182 6.72 31.23 -25.25
C GLY A 182 7.88 30.57 -26.00
N ASP A 183 7.73 30.32 -27.30
CA ASP A 183 8.74 29.71 -28.16
C ASP A 183 9.48 30.75 -29.03
N SER A 184 9.13 32.04 -28.91
CA SER A 184 9.82 33.18 -29.56
C SER A 184 11.11 33.62 -28.84
N ILE A 185 11.48 32.93 -27.76
CA ILE A 185 12.68 33.19 -26.96
C ILE A 185 13.48 31.90 -26.71
N GLU A 186 14.80 32.03 -26.71
CA GLU A 186 15.72 30.95 -26.40
C GLU A 186 16.67 31.33 -25.26
N LYS A 187 16.89 30.40 -24.32
CA LYS A 187 17.95 30.51 -23.31
C LYS A 187 19.29 30.18 -23.95
N VAL A 188 20.17 31.17 -24.05
CA VAL A 188 21.53 30.96 -24.59
C VAL A 188 22.32 30.10 -23.61
N LYS A 189 22.70 28.89 -24.04
CA LYS A 189 23.56 28.02 -23.23
C LYS A 189 24.90 28.71 -23.04
N SER A 190 25.24 29.04 -21.80
CA SER A 190 26.60 29.50 -21.50
C SER A 190 27.60 28.40 -21.90
N PRO A 191 28.76 28.74 -22.48
CA PRO A 191 29.82 27.77 -22.71
C PRO A 191 30.18 27.08 -21.38
N PRO A 192 30.65 25.81 -21.41
CA PRO A 192 31.09 25.14 -20.20
C PRO A 192 32.16 26.00 -19.55
N SER A 193 31.82 26.63 -18.42
CA SER A 193 32.80 27.38 -17.64
C SER A 193 33.91 26.42 -17.21
N GLY A 194 35.12 26.96 -17.03
CA GLY A 194 36.29 26.23 -16.54
C GLY A 194 36.08 25.53 -15.18
N PRO A 195 37.14 25.19 -14.44
CA PRO A 195 37.03 24.35 -13.24
C PRO A 195 35.90 24.83 -12.31
N SER A 196 35.02 23.89 -11.92
CA SER A 196 33.85 24.20 -11.12
C SER A 196 34.27 24.89 -9.81
N PRO A 197 33.64 26.00 -9.41
CA PRO A 197 33.93 26.62 -8.13
C PRO A 197 33.70 25.60 -7.00
N PRO A 198 34.47 25.72 -5.89
CA PRO A 198 34.31 24.83 -4.76
C PRO A 198 32.84 24.85 -4.26
N PRO A 199 32.31 23.71 -3.80
CA PRO A 199 30.94 23.63 -3.35
C PRO A 199 30.72 24.59 -2.17
N ARG A 200 29.61 25.33 -2.21
CA ARG A 200 29.15 26.12 -1.06
C ARG A 200 28.80 25.16 0.08
N MET A 201 29.31 25.42 1.27
CA MET A 201 29.07 24.63 2.47
C MET A 201 28.48 25.52 3.56
N ARG A 202 27.44 25.04 4.25
CA ARG A 202 26.89 25.65 5.46
C ARG A 202 26.43 24.53 6.39
N ASP A 203 26.79 24.61 7.67
CA ASP A 203 26.45 23.61 8.68
C ASP A 203 26.80 22.16 8.28
N GLY A 204 27.92 21.99 7.57
CA GLY A 204 28.36 20.69 7.06
C GLY A 204 27.57 20.15 5.85
N VAL A 205 26.59 20.91 5.34
CA VAL A 205 25.75 20.54 4.20
C VAL A 205 26.24 21.26 2.94
N ARG A 206 26.32 20.52 1.83
CA ARG A 206 26.62 21.06 0.50
C ARG A 206 25.38 21.77 -0.03
N LEU A 207 25.50 23.08 -0.22
CA LEU A 207 24.45 23.93 -0.76
C LEU A 207 24.45 23.90 -2.29
N ARG A 208 23.33 24.37 -2.86
CA ARG A 208 23.19 24.54 -4.31
C ARG A 208 24.09 25.70 -4.78
N PRO A 209 24.65 25.60 -6.00
CA PRO A 209 25.36 26.73 -6.59
C PRO A 209 24.40 27.90 -6.76
N ILE A 210 24.92 29.11 -6.62
CA ILE A 210 24.15 30.33 -6.93
C ILE A 210 23.87 30.27 -8.44
N PRO A 211 22.60 30.36 -8.87
CA PRO A 211 22.28 30.34 -10.30
C PRO A 211 22.99 31.49 -11.00
N LYS A 212 23.53 31.25 -12.20
CA LYS A 212 24.08 32.33 -13.04
C LYS A 212 22.94 33.13 -13.66
N GLU A 213 23.24 34.36 -14.07
CA GLU A 213 22.33 35.15 -14.90
C GLU A 213 21.92 34.35 -16.15
N THR A 214 20.63 34.38 -16.48
CA THR A 214 20.12 33.76 -17.69
C THR A 214 20.27 34.74 -18.85
N VAL A 215 20.91 34.30 -19.92
CA VAL A 215 21.06 35.08 -21.16
C VAL A 215 19.97 34.65 -22.13
N TRP A 216 19.27 35.63 -22.71
CA TRP A 216 18.14 35.41 -23.59
C TRP A 216 18.44 35.88 -25.02
N LYS A 217 17.80 35.24 -25.99
CA LYS A 217 17.79 35.63 -27.39
C LYS A 217 16.36 35.53 -27.92
N ILE A 218 15.92 36.54 -28.69
CA ILE A 218 14.65 36.47 -29.43
C ILE A 218 14.89 35.67 -30.72
N THR A 219 14.03 34.68 -30.96
CA THR A 219 14.03 33.86 -32.17
C THR A 219 12.98 34.32 -33.17
N ASP A 220 11.88 34.92 -32.70
CA ASP A 220 10.83 35.54 -33.52
C ASP A 220 10.39 36.89 -32.91
N GLU A 221 10.69 37.99 -33.59
CA GLU A 221 10.39 39.34 -33.09
C GLU A 221 8.90 39.67 -33.11
N ALA A 222 8.16 39.17 -34.10
CA ALA A 222 6.74 39.49 -34.26
C ALA A 222 5.90 38.78 -33.19
N GLU A 223 6.14 37.47 -33.00
CA GLU A 223 5.47 36.71 -31.95
C GLU A 223 5.87 37.19 -30.54
N PHE A 224 7.12 37.58 -30.35
CA PHE A 224 7.57 38.18 -29.09
C PHE A 224 6.85 39.49 -28.78
N ALA A 225 6.74 40.41 -29.75
CA ALA A 225 6.05 41.67 -29.57
C ALA A 225 4.57 41.47 -29.24
N GLU A 226 3.87 40.59 -29.96
CA GLU A 226 2.46 40.26 -29.69
C GLU A 226 2.29 39.68 -28.27
N ALA A 227 3.19 38.79 -27.83
CA ALA A 227 3.14 38.23 -26.49
C ALA A 227 3.35 39.29 -25.39
N MET A 228 4.22 40.26 -25.63
CA MET A 228 4.45 41.38 -24.72
C MET A 228 3.24 42.32 -24.64
N GLU A 229 2.49 42.51 -25.72
CA GLU A 229 1.20 43.23 -25.68
C GLU A 229 0.18 42.51 -24.79
N TRP A 230 0.11 41.18 -24.87
CA TRP A 230 -0.74 40.38 -24.00
C TRP A 230 -0.35 40.49 -22.54
N ILE A 231 0.96 40.50 -22.23
CA ILE A 231 1.47 40.69 -20.88
C ILE A 231 1.13 42.09 -20.36
N ALA A 232 1.32 43.13 -21.16
CA ALA A 232 0.97 44.50 -20.78
C ALA A 232 -0.54 44.60 -20.48
N LYS A 233 -1.39 44.01 -21.33
CA LYS A 233 -2.83 43.92 -21.08
C LYS A 233 -3.14 43.17 -19.79
N ALA A 234 -2.47 42.05 -19.54
CA ALA A 234 -2.65 41.25 -18.32
C ALA A 234 -2.29 42.04 -17.06
N SER A 235 -1.17 42.78 -17.08
CA SER A 235 -0.70 43.59 -15.94
C SER A 235 -1.62 44.74 -15.59
N ALA A 236 -2.43 45.23 -16.54
CA ALA A 236 -3.36 46.33 -16.32
C ALA A 236 -4.72 45.88 -15.74
N LEU A 237 -4.98 44.58 -15.71
CA LEU A 237 -6.24 44.02 -15.19
C LEU A 237 -6.20 43.91 -13.66
N PRO A 238 -7.33 44.10 -12.97
CA PRO A 238 -7.34 44.24 -11.50
C PRO A 238 -7.26 42.91 -10.73
N ARG A 239 -7.51 41.77 -11.39
CA ARG A 239 -7.71 40.47 -10.72
C ARG A 239 -6.99 39.35 -11.47
N PHE A 240 -6.55 38.34 -10.72
CA PHE A 240 -6.13 37.05 -11.28
C PHE A 240 -6.74 35.93 -10.45
N ASP A 241 -7.57 35.11 -11.09
CA ASP A 241 -8.13 33.91 -10.49
C ASP A 241 -7.90 32.71 -11.40
N SER A 242 -7.21 31.70 -10.88
CA SER A 242 -7.12 30.39 -11.52
C SER A 242 -8.37 29.57 -11.25
N TYR A 243 -8.88 28.89 -12.28
CA TYR A 243 -10.08 28.08 -12.19
C TYR A 243 -9.83 26.62 -11.76
N GLU A 244 -8.55 26.19 -11.71
CA GLU A 244 -8.16 24.79 -11.52
C GLU A 244 -8.62 24.25 -10.16
N THR A 245 -8.33 24.97 -9.07
CA THR A 245 -8.62 24.51 -7.70
C THR A 245 -10.11 24.37 -7.42
N ALA A 246 -10.92 25.35 -7.86
CA ALA A 246 -12.36 25.34 -7.60
C ALA A 246 -13.07 24.20 -8.35
N LEU A 247 -12.62 23.88 -9.57
CA LEU A 247 -13.11 22.72 -10.31
C LEU A 247 -12.62 21.40 -9.72
N ALA A 248 -11.36 21.34 -9.30
CA ALA A 248 -10.80 20.18 -8.63
C ALA A 248 -11.59 19.87 -7.34
N GLU A 249 -11.97 20.87 -6.55
CA GLU A 249 -12.78 20.70 -5.34
C GLU A 249 -14.14 20.06 -5.64
N LYS A 250 -14.86 20.60 -6.64
CA LYS A 250 -16.14 20.04 -7.06
C LYS A 250 -16.02 18.59 -7.53
N ARG A 251 -14.93 18.24 -8.23
CA ARG A 251 -14.71 16.89 -8.78
C ARG A 251 -14.25 15.90 -7.72
N VAL A 252 -13.31 16.29 -6.85
CA VAL A 252 -12.86 15.46 -5.73
C VAL A 252 -14.03 15.17 -4.77
N GLY A 253 -14.95 16.12 -4.61
CA GLY A 253 -16.19 15.94 -3.84
C GLY A 253 -17.19 14.93 -4.43
N LEU A 254 -17.00 14.46 -5.67
CA LEU A 254 -17.84 13.40 -6.28
C LEU A 254 -17.42 11.99 -5.86
N PHE A 255 -16.26 11.83 -5.21
CA PHE A 255 -15.76 10.55 -4.76
C PHE A 255 -16.09 10.32 -3.28
N ASP A 256 -16.57 9.12 -2.95
CA ASP A 256 -16.77 8.70 -1.56
C ASP A 256 -15.42 8.30 -0.92
N GLN A 257 -14.73 9.29 -0.36
CA GLN A 257 -13.44 9.10 0.30
C GLN A 257 -13.52 8.41 1.67
N GLU A 258 -14.72 8.08 2.15
CA GLU A 258 -14.94 7.30 3.37
C GLU A 258 -14.84 5.78 3.11
N THR A 259 -14.59 5.37 1.87
CA THR A 259 -14.24 3.99 1.51
C THR A 259 -12.83 3.91 0.95
N PHE A 260 -12.16 2.76 1.14
CA PHE A 260 -10.85 2.55 0.53
C PHE A 260 -10.90 2.74 -0.99
N VAL A 261 -11.89 2.13 -1.65
CA VAL A 261 -12.03 2.18 -3.12
C VAL A 261 -12.26 3.60 -3.60
N GLY A 262 -13.20 4.33 -3.00
CA GLY A 262 -13.49 5.71 -3.43
C GLY A 262 -12.33 6.66 -3.17
N ARG A 263 -11.56 6.48 -2.09
CA ARG A 263 -10.33 7.26 -1.86
C ARG A 263 -9.24 6.93 -2.88
N MET A 264 -9.04 5.67 -3.25
CA MET A 264 -8.09 5.30 -4.32
C MET A 264 -8.52 5.85 -5.70
N GLN A 265 -9.82 5.90 -5.99
CA GLN A 265 -10.36 6.52 -7.19
C GLN A 265 -10.09 8.03 -7.20
N ALA A 266 -10.35 8.74 -6.09
CA ALA A 266 -10.04 10.16 -5.96
C ALA A 266 -8.54 10.43 -6.17
N LEU A 267 -7.67 9.61 -5.59
CA LEU A 267 -6.21 9.75 -5.75
C LEU A 267 -5.79 9.54 -7.20
N THR A 268 -6.37 8.54 -7.86
CA THR A 268 -6.15 8.26 -9.28
C THR A 268 -6.57 9.44 -10.15
N TYR A 269 -7.74 10.01 -9.88
CA TYR A 269 -8.26 11.17 -10.58
C TYR A 269 -7.31 12.37 -10.41
N SER A 270 -6.92 12.71 -9.18
CA SER A 270 -5.99 13.82 -8.91
C SER A 270 -4.64 13.62 -9.60
N ALA A 271 -4.14 12.38 -9.68
CA ALA A 271 -2.90 12.05 -10.38
C ALA A 271 -2.94 12.24 -11.90
N SER A 272 -4.14 12.21 -12.49
CA SER A 272 -4.32 12.37 -13.93
C SER A 272 -4.50 13.82 -14.38
N GLN A 273 -4.62 14.78 -13.45
CA GLN A 273 -4.84 16.18 -13.80
C GLN A 273 -3.53 16.85 -14.26
N THR A 274 -3.61 17.61 -15.35
CA THR A 274 -2.52 18.48 -15.80
C THR A 274 -2.77 19.90 -15.31
N SER A 275 -1.73 20.58 -14.81
CA SER A 275 -1.87 21.95 -14.35
C SER A 275 -1.61 22.97 -15.46
N GLN A 276 -2.54 23.92 -15.63
CA GLN A 276 -2.46 24.98 -16.65
C GLN A 276 -1.42 26.04 -16.30
N VAL A 277 -1.05 26.13 -15.03
CA VAL A 277 -0.10 27.13 -14.51
C VAL A 277 1.30 26.99 -15.10
N ILE A 278 1.65 25.85 -15.70
CA ILE A 278 2.93 25.66 -16.38
C ILE A 278 3.14 26.72 -17.49
N SER A 279 2.07 27.11 -18.19
CA SER A 279 2.13 28.16 -19.22
C SER A 279 2.46 29.54 -18.65
N LEU A 280 2.15 29.80 -17.39
CA LEU A 280 2.52 31.07 -16.72
C LEU A 280 4.03 31.19 -16.57
N MET A 281 4.76 30.08 -16.49
CA MET A 281 6.23 30.09 -16.52
C MET A 281 6.76 30.64 -17.85
N LYS A 282 6.10 30.32 -18.98
CA LYS A 282 6.48 30.85 -20.29
C LYS A 282 6.23 32.36 -20.36
N ALA A 283 5.11 32.85 -19.83
CA ALA A 283 4.84 34.29 -19.72
C ALA A 283 5.90 35.02 -18.86
N ALA A 284 6.30 34.43 -17.72
CA ALA A 284 7.38 34.98 -16.90
C ALA A 284 8.74 35.00 -17.62
N ASN A 285 9.04 33.98 -18.42
CA ASN A 285 10.26 33.95 -19.22
C ASN A 285 10.29 35.06 -20.28
N LEU A 286 9.14 35.40 -20.89
CA LEU A 286 9.01 36.53 -21.83
C LEU A 286 9.34 37.86 -21.16
N LEU A 287 8.79 38.11 -19.97
CA LEU A 287 9.14 39.28 -19.15
C LEU A 287 10.63 39.33 -18.80
N GLN A 288 11.20 38.19 -18.40
CA GLN A 288 12.63 38.09 -18.08
C GLN A 288 13.51 38.37 -19.30
N ALA A 289 13.11 37.91 -20.49
CA ALA A 289 13.81 38.16 -21.74
C ALA A 289 13.73 39.64 -22.14
N SER A 290 12.54 40.26 -22.05
CA SER A 290 12.35 41.70 -22.29
C SER A 290 13.26 42.54 -21.39
N ALA A 291 13.20 42.29 -20.09
CA ALA A 291 14.03 43.00 -19.11
C ALA A 291 15.53 42.80 -19.35
N TYR A 292 15.94 41.59 -19.74
CA TYR A 292 17.33 41.31 -20.08
C TYR A 292 17.78 42.18 -21.28
N LEU A 293 17.01 42.19 -22.36
CA LEU A 293 17.37 42.93 -23.58
C LEU A 293 17.44 44.43 -23.35
N HIS A 294 16.42 45.03 -22.74
CA HIS A 294 16.44 46.47 -22.43
C HIS A 294 17.60 46.85 -21.50
N SER A 295 17.99 45.97 -20.58
CA SER A 295 19.16 46.22 -19.75
C SER A 295 20.50 46.14 -20.50
N VAL A 296 20.60 45.27 -21.52
CA VAL A 296 21.78 45.17 -22.40
C VAL A 296 21.87 46.38 -23.33
N ASP A 297 20.72 46.83 -23.85
CA ASP A 297 20.62 47.97 -24.76
C ASP A 297 20.75 49.33 -24.05
N GLY A 298 20.75 49.35 -22.71
CA GLY A 298 20.88 50.56 -21.91
C GLY A 298 19.58 51.35 -21.76
N ASP A 299 18.42 50.79 -22.13
CA ASP A 299 17.11 51.45 -22.02
C ASP A 299 16.52 51.28 -20.62
N ALA A 300 16.88 52.21 -19.72
CA ALA A 300 16.41 52.20 -18.35
C ALA A 300 14.89 52.42 -18.21
N GLU A 301 14.24 53.16 -19.13
CA GLU A 301 12.81 53.43 -19.06
C GLU A 301 12.00 52.20 -19.49
N ALA A 302 12.41 51.52 -20.55
CA ALA A 302 11.79 50.25 -20.94
C ALA A 302 11.99 49.16 -19.88
N PHE A 303 13.18 49.09 -19.28
CA PHE A 303 13.46 48.18 -18.18
C PHE A 303 12.55 48.42 -16.96
N ARG A 304 12.26 49.69 -16.60
CA ARG A 304 11.33 50.00 -15.49
C ARG A 304 9.91 49.53 -15.80
N ARG A 305 9.44 49.65 -17.04
CA ARG A 305 8.13 49.10 -17.46
C ARG A 305 8.10 47.58 -17.33
N ASP A 306 9.16 46.88 -17.73
CA ASP A 306 9.25 45.43 -17.55
C ASP A 306 9.22 45.03 -16.07
N HIS A 307 9.91 45.79 -15.22
CA HIS A 307 9.87 45.61 -13.77
C HIS A 307 8.44 45.78 -13.22
N GLU A 308 7.71 46.82 -13.62
CA GLU A 308 6.32 47.03 -13.20
C GLU A 308 5.39 45.90 -13.65
N MET A 309 5.51 45.45 -14.90
CA MET A 309 4.73 44.31 -15.42
C MET A 309 5.08 43.01 -14.67
N ALA A 310 6.34 42.82 -14.32
CA ALA A 310 6.78 41.69 -13.51
C ALA A 310 6.23 41.74 -12.07
N GLU A 311 6.25 42.90 -11.42
CA GLU A 311 5.63 43.06 -10.09
C GLU A 311 4.12 42.83 -10.16
N ALA A 312 3.44 43.27 -11.23
CA ALA A 312 2.02 42.99 -11.43
C ALA A 312 1.74 41.48 -11.57
N LEU A 313 2.55 40.75 -12.35
CA LEU A 313 2.45 39.29 -12.44
C LEU A 313 2.67 38.63 -11.07
N LEU A 314 3.71 39.02 -10.34
CA LEU A 314 4.00 38.46 -9.01
C LEU A 314 2.90 38.78 -8.00
N ALA A 315 2.31 39.98 -8.05
CA ALA A 315 1.18 40.38 -7.21
C ALA A 315 -0.10 39.60 -7.57
N HIS A 316 -0.39 39.45 -8.86
CA HIS A 316 -1.53 38.67 -9.36
C HIS A 316 -1.45 37.22 -8.90
N LEU A 317 -0.30 36.59 -9.09
CA LEU A 317 -0.07 35.25 -8.58
C LEU A 317 -0.20 35.29 -7.05
N GLY A 318 0.60 36.09 -6.35
CA GLY A 318 0.71 36.17 -4.89
C GLY A 318 -0.60 36.36 -4.12
N LYS A 319 -1.50 37.20 -4.64
CA LYS A 319 -2.81 37.51 -4.04
C LYS A 319 -3.91 36.51 -4.39
N SER A 320 -3.72 35.72 -5.44
CA SER A 320 -4.69 34.68 -5.80
C SER A 320 -4.73 33.57 -4.74
N PRO A 321 -5.90 32.93 -4.54
CA PRO A 321 -6.01 31.81 -3.62
C PRO A 321 -4.96 30.72 -3.93
N PRO A 322 -4.30 30.13 -2.90
CA PRO A 322 -3.32 29.08 -3.12
C PRO A 322 -3.89 27.93 -3.96
N GLY A 323 -3.09 27.52 -4.95
CA GLY A 323 -3.42 26.46 -5.89
C GLY A 323 -3.01 25.08 -5.40
N THR A 324 -2.65 24.22 -6.35
CA THR A 324 -1.98 22.95 -6.06
C THR A 324 -0.51 23.18 -5.69
N LEU A 325 0.14 22.25 -4.99
CA LEU A 325 1.57 22.37 -4.70
C LEU A 325 2.41 22.55 -5.97
N VAL A 326 2.04 21.90 -7.08
CA VAL A 326 2.69 22.13 -8.39
C VAL A 326 2.57 23.60 -8.81
N GLY A 327 1.39 24.20 -8.69
CA GLY A 327 1.19 25.63 -8.93
C GLY A 327 2.03 26.52 -8.03
N GLU A 328 2.15 26.19 -6.75
CA GLU A 328 2.97 26.93 -5.79
C GLU A 328 4.49 26.79 -6.08
N LEU A 329 4.92 25.63 -6.57
CA LEU A 329 6.29 25.43 -7.02
C LEU A 329 6.59 26.24 -8.29
N VAL A 330 5.64 26.31 -9.22
CA VAL A 330 5.72 27.17 -10.41
C VAL A 330 5.79 28.64 -10.01
N PHE A 331 4.90 29.12 -9.13
CA PHE A 331 4.94 30.50 -8.63
C PHE A 331 6.28 30.82 -7.96
N ASN A 332 6.77 29.95 -7.08
CA ASN A 332 8.08 30.13 -6.45
C ASN A 332 9.22 30.19 -7.49
N ALA A 333 9.19 29.36 -8.52
CA ALA A 333 10.19 29.39 -9.57
C ALA A 333 10.12 30.68 -10.41
N ILE A 334 8.91 31.16 -10.74
CA ILE A 334 8.68 32.46 -11.37
C ILE A 334 9.27 33.58 -10.51
N ALA A 335 8.95 33.60 -9.21
CA ALA A 335 9.41 34.62 -8.28
C ALA A 335 10.94 34.68 -8.18
N ILE A 336 11.61 33.52 -8.03
CA ILE A 336 13.07 33.44 -7.97
C ILE A 336 13.72 33.91 -9.27
N ALA A 337 13.28 33.36 -10.41
CA ALA A 337 13.89 33.64 -11.71
C ALA A 337 13.71 35.11 -12.11
N THR A 338 12.51 35.65 -11.89
CA THR A 338 12.17 37.05 -12.21
C THR A 338 12.96 38.01 -11.33
N THR A 339 12.99 37.79 -10.00
CA THR A 339 13.80 38.59 -9.06
C THR A 339 15.27 38.60 -9.47
N GLN A 340 15.81 37.44 -9.84
CA GLN A 340 17.20 37.33 -10.24
C GLN A 340 17.49 38.08 -11.55
N SER A 341 16.64 37.91 -12.57
CA SER A 341 16.80 38.57 -13.87
C SER A 341 16.76 40.10 -13.72
N LEU A 342 15.77 40.61 -12.98
CA LEU A 342 15.62 42.04 -12.73
C LEU A 342 16.78 42.59 -11.90
N TYR A 343 17.27 41.85 -10.89
CA TYR A 343 18.44 42.29 -10.12
C TYR A 343 19.67 42.50 -11.02
N HIS A 344 19.97 41.55 -11.92
CA HIS A 344 21.12 41.68 -12.83
C HIS A 344 20.95 42.84 -13.82
N GLY A 345 19.74 43.06 -14.34
CA GLY A 345 19.43 44.21 -15.18
C GLY A 345 19.59 45.55 -14.45
N ALA A 346 19.10 45.65 -13.21
CA ALA A 346 19.22 46.86 -12.39
C ALA A 346 20.68 47.21 -12.08
N VAL A 347 21.52 46.21 -11.74
CA VAL A 347 22.97 46.38 -11.55
C VAL A 347 23.64 46.87 -12.85
N ARG A 348 23.29 46.28 -14.00
CA ARG A 348 23.86 46.66 -15.30
C ARG A 348 23.52 48.10 -15.68
N LEU A 349 22.30 48.55 -15.40
CA LEU A 349 21.81 49.89 -15.70
C LEU A 349 22.15 50.93 -14.60
N GLY A 350 22.65 50.50 -13.45
CA GLY A 350 22.98 51.39 -12.32
C GLY A 350 21.76 51.99 -11.61
N ILE A 351 20.62 51.29 -11.58
CA ILE A 351 19.38 51.75 -10.93
C ILE A 351 19.43 51.37 -9.44
N SER A 352 19.96 52.27 -8.59
CA SER A 352 20.35 51.95 -7.21
C SER A 352 19.20 51.48 -6.29
N ASP A 353 17.99 52.06 -6.44
CA ASP A 353 16.82 51.70 -5.65
C ASP A 353 16.30 50.28 -5.97
N LEU A 354 16.30 49.91 -7.26
CA LEU A 354 15.96 48.56 -7.71
C LEU A 354 17.06 47.56 -7.34
N GLU A 355 18.34 47.94 -7.47
CA GLU A 355 19.46 47.10 -7.06
C GLU A 355 19.37 46.72 -5.56
N GLU A 356 19.12 47.69 -4.69
CA GLU A 356 19.02 47.45 -3.25
C GLU A 356 17.82 46.55 -2.90
N SER A 357 16.64 46.87 -3.42
CA SER A 357 15.40 46.15 -3.12
C SER A 357 15.40 44.72 -3.68
N LEU A 358 15.77 44.54 -4.95
CA LEU A 358 15.87 43.22 -5.58
C LEU A 358 17.04 42.42 -5.03
N GLY A 359 18.14 43.07 -4.64
CA GLY A 359 19.28 42.44 -3.98
C GLY A 359 18.89 41.80 -2.64
N LYS A 360 18.10 42.51 -1.84
CA LYS A 360 17.51 41.98 -0.58
C LYS A 360 16.60 40.76 -0.86
N ARG A 361 15.67 40.86 -1.82
CA ARG A 361 14.78 39.74 -2.20
C ARG A 361 15.56 38.52 -2.71
N LYS A 362 16.55 38.74 -3.58
CA LYS A 362 17.42 37.68 -4.11
C LYS A 362 18.19 36.97 -2.99
N ALA A 363 18.75 37.72 -2.03
CA ALA A 363 19.43 37.15 -0.87
C ALA A 363 18.47 36.32 0.00
N ALA A 364 17.25 36.80 0.23
CA ALA A 364 16.22 36.08 0.98
C ALA A 364 15.80 34.76 0.29
N PHE A 365 15.59 34.76 -1.03
CA PHE A 365 15.33 33.52 -1.77
C PHE A 365 16.50 32.53 -1.72
N GLN A 366 17.74 33.02 -1.75
CA GLN A 366 18.93 32.18 -1.62
C GLN A 366 19.01 31.56 -0.22
N GLU A 367 18.81 32.34 0.84
CA GLU A 367 18.77 31.84 2.21
C GLU A 367 17.66 30.81 2.40
N TYR A 368 16.47 31.10 1.88
CA TYR A 368 15.34 30.17 1.88
C TYR A 368 15.68 28.84 1.20
N SER A 369 16.32 28.87 0.02
CA SER A 369 16.77 27.64 -0.66
C SER A 369 17.84 26.89 0.14
N ASP A 370 18.72 27.59 0.85
CA ASP A 370 19.80 26.98 1.64
C ASP A 370 19.22 26.29 2.88
N LEU A 371 18.24 26.91 3.56
CA LEU A 371 17.54 26.32 4.72
C LEU A 371 16.85 25.00 4.38
N LYS A 372 16.24 24.91 3.19
CA LYS A 372 15.61 23.66 2.70
C LYS A 372 16.62 22.52 2.53
N GLU A 373 17.84 22.82 2.07
CA GLU A 373 18.88 21.80 1.87
C GLU A 373 19.47 21.34 3.21
N ILE A 374 19.66 22.27 4.17
CA ILE A 374 20.18 21.95 5.51
C ILE A 374 19.25 20.98 6.26
N ARG A 375 17.93 21.13 6.10
CA ARG A 375 16.93 20.33 6.82
C ARG A 375 16.57 18.99 6.17
N ARG A 376 17.25 18.61 5.09
CA ARG A 376 16.89 17.43 4.29
C ARG A 376 16.90 16.09 5.05
N ASN A 377 17.59 16.04 6.19
CA ASN A 377 17.76 14.86 7.06
C ASN A 377 17.30 15.13 8.51
N ASP A 378 16.18 15.84 8.68
CA ASP A 378 15.65 16.13 10.00
C ASP A 378 15.00 14.91 10.70
N ALA A 379 14.68 15.08 11.99
CA ALA A 379 14.07 14.04 12.81
C ALA A 379 12.73 13.53 12.23
N THR A 380 11.96 14.41 11.59
CA THR A 380 10.69 14.08 10.93
C THR A 380 10.90 13.11 9.77
N THR A 381 11.91 13.34 8.93
CA THR A 381 12.25 12.43 7.82
C THR A 381 12.62 11.05 8.35
N LEU A 382 13.43 10.98 9.41
CA LEU A 382 13.81 9.71 10.05
C LEU A 382 12.60 8.99 10.67
N LEU A 383 11.67 9.73 11.26
CA LEU A 383 10.42 9.19 11.80
C LEU A 383 9.55 8.59 10.67
N ILE A 384 9.37 9.31 9.56
CA ILE A 384 8.60 8.80 8.41
C ILE A 384 9.26 7.55 7.83
N GLU A 385 10.59 7.52 7.70
CA GLU A 385 11.31 6.33 7.24
C GLU A 385 11.15 5.14 8.18
N ALA A 386 11.06 5.40 9.49
CA ALA A 386 10.93 4.37 10.52
C ALA A 386 9.51 3.83 10.65
N GLU A 387 8.52 4.71 10.63
CA GLU A 387 7.15 4.47 11.10
C GLU A 387 6.07 4.80 10.06
N GLY A 388 6.43 5.43 8.94
CA GLY A 388 5.49 5.73 7.86
C GLY A 388 5.02 4.47 7.13
N SER A 389 3.78 4.50 6.65
CA SER A 389 3.28 3.57 5.63
C SER A 389 4.12 3.67 4.35
N MET A 390 3.98 2.70 3.43
CA MET A 390 4.63 2.77 2.12
C MET A 390 4.24 4.06 1.38
N MET A 391 2.97 4.45 1.42
CA MET A 391 2.51 5.71 0.83
C MET A 391 3.17 6.92 1.50
N HIS A 392 3.17 6.97 2.84
CA HIS A 392 3.81 8.07 3.57
C HIS A 392 5.29 8.24 3.24
N ARG A 393 6.04 7.14 3.13
CA ARG A 393 7.47 7.19 2.82
C ARG A 393 7.77 7.67 1.41
N LEU A 394 6.87 7.44 0.46
CA LEU A 394 7.02 7.88 -0.92
C LEU A 394 6.65 9.35 -1.08
N SER A 395 5.59 9.83 -0.40
CA SER A 395 5.03 11.16 -0.62
C SER A 395 5.48 12.22 0.38
N LEU A 396 5.35 11.96 1.69
CA LEU A 396 5.50 13.00 2.72
C LEU A 396 6.89 13.65 2.73
N PRO A 397 8.02 12.92 2.61
CA PRO A 397 9.34 13.55 2.54
C PRO A 397 9.53 14.41 1.30
N LEU A 398 8.93 14.02 0.15
CA LEU A 398 9.02 14.81 -1.08
C LEU A 398 8.25 16.13 -0.95
N ILE A 399 7.07 16.06 -0.35
CA ILE A 399 6.14 17.18 -0.13
C ILE A 399 6.69 18.13 0.95
N GLY A 400 7.01 17.61 2.14
CA GLY A 400 7.50 18.43 3.27
C GLY A 400 8.80 19.18 2.96
N ARG A 401 9.67 18.63 2.10
CA ARG A 401 10.89 19.29 1.62
C ARG A 401 10.65 20.52 0.75
N GLN A 402 9.40 20.86 0.41
CA GLN A 402 9.12 22.03 -0.42
C GLN A 402 9.10 23.36 0.33
N VAL A 403 8.96 23.32 1.66
CA VAL A 403 8.93 24.49 2.55
C VAL A 403 10.10 24.47 3.54
N ALA A 404 10.40 25.60 4.17
CA ALA A 404 11.51 25.68 5.14
C ALA A 404 11.11 25.09 6.50
N ASN A 405 9.85 25.27 6.91
CA ASN A 405 9.30 24.76 8.16
C ASN A 405 8.03 23.93 7.90
N PRO A 406 8.15 22.66 7.50
CA PRO A 406 6.98 21.80 7.34
C PRO A 406 6.32 21.53 8.71
N PRO A 407 5.02 21.23 8.74
CA PRO A 407 4.33 20.80 9.94
C PRO A 407 5.02 19.57 10.54
N VAL A 408 5.21 19.58 11.86
CA VAL A 408 5.87 18.49 12.58
C VAL A 408 4.92 17.30 12.64
N LEU A 409 5.34 16.18 12.06
CA LEU A 409 4.60 14.93 12.12
C LEU A 409 5.02 14.09 13.32
N THR A 410 4.04 13.45 13.95
CA THR A 410 4.22 12.56 15.10
C THR A 410 3.94 11.11 14.72
N SER A 411 4.31 10.18 15.61
CA SER A 411 3.99 8.75 15.42
C SER A 411 2.49 8.48 15.28
N ASN A 412 1.67 9.30 15.94
CA ASN A 412 0.21 9.19 15.92
C ASN A 412 -0.37 9.58 14.56
N ASP A 413 0.18 10.61 13.91
CA ASP A 413 -0.27 11.03 12.58
C ASP A 413 0.02 9.95 11.52
N LEU A 414 1.12 9.21 11.71
CA LEU A 414 1.52 8.11 10.82
C LEU A 414 0.80 6.78 11.13
N ALA A 415 0.19 6.65 12.32
CA ALA A 415 -0.34 5.39 12.83
C ALA A 415 -1.51 4.83 12.01
N PRO A 416 -2.53 5.59 11.59
CA PRO A 416 -3.68 5.05 10.87
C PRO A 416 -3.27 4.31 9.59
N SER A 417 -2.53 4.99 8.72
CA SER A 417 -1.99 4.44 7.47
C SER A 417 -1.06 3.24 7.71
N ARG A 418 -0.12 3.37 8.67
CA ARG A 418 0.79 2.27 9.04
C ARG A 418 0.02 1.03 9.46
N LEU A 419 -0.96 1.20 10.35
CA LEU A 419 -1.72 0.10 10.92
C LEU A 419 -2.68 -0.52 9.91
N ALA A 420 -3.23 0.27 8.98
CA ALA A 420 -4.01 -0.22 7.86
C ALA A 420 -3.19 -1.15 6.96
N GLU A 421 -1.94 -0.78 6.63
CA GLU A 421 -1.04 -1.66 5.87
C GLU A 421 -0.72 -2.97 6.61
N HIS A 422 -0.51 -2.91 7.93
CA HIS A 422 -0.32 -4.09 8.76
C HIS A 422 -1.54 -5.01 8.75
N ASP A 423 -2.75 -4.45 8.86
CA ASP A 423 -3.99 -5.23 8.82
C ASP A 423 -4.24 -5.84 7.45
N PHE A 424 -3.94 -5.11 6.37
CA PHE A 424 -3.99 -5.65 5.02
C PHE A 424 -2.97 -6.78 4.82
N ALA A 425 -1.74 -6.63 5.32
CA ALA A 425 -0.74 -7.70 5.29
C ALA A 425 -1.16 -8.91 6.13
N SER A 426 -1.84 -8.69 7.27
CA SER A 426 -2.46 -9.73 8.07
C SER A 426 -3.58 -10.47 7.33
N ALA A 427 -4.42 -9.76 6.57
CA ALA A 427 -5.44 -10.35 5.71
C ALA A 427 -4.82 -11.29 4.64
N LEU A 428 -3.72 -10.87 4.02
CA LEU A 428 -2.97 -11.73 3.09
C LEU A 428 -2.36 -12.94 3.79
N GLY A 429 -1.81 -12.74 4.99
CA GLY A 429 -1.21 -13.79 5.81
C GLY A 429 -2.21 -14.87 6.23
N VAL A 430 -3.40 -14.48 6.72
CA VAL A 430 -4.46 -15.46 7.05
C VAL A 430 -4.99 -16.16 5.81
N SER A 431 -5.07 -15.48 4.66
CA SER A 431 -5.46 -16.10 3.38
C SER A 431 -4.45 -17.16 2.93
N ALA A 432 -3.15 -16.86 3.02
CA ALA A 432 -2.08 -17.81 2.72
C ALA A 432 -2.08 -19.00 3.69
N LEU A 433 -2.34 -18.75 4.97
CA LEU A 433 -2.48 -19.80 5.98
C LEU A 433 -3.68 -20.71 5.68
N ALA A 434 -4.83 -20.14 5.30
CA ALA A 434 -6.01 -20.87 4.91
C ALA A 434 -5.75 -21.78 3.70
N ALA A 435 -5.13 -21.24 2.66
CA ALA A 435 -4.72 -22.01 1.49
C ALA A 435 -3.76 -23.16 1.86
N SER A 436 -2.79 -22.89 2.75
CA SER A 436 -1.86 -23.91 3.24
C SER A 436 -2.57 -25.00 4.06
N ALA A 437 -3.51 -24.63 4.93
CA ALA A 437 -4.32 -25.57 5.70
C ALA A 437 -5.19 -26.44 4.80
N LEU A 438 -5.77 -25.86 3.74
CA LEU A 438 -6.52 -26.59 2.72
C LEU A 438 -5.64 -27.62 2.01
N VAL A 439 -4.46 -27.22 1.54
CA VAL A 439 -3.51 -28.13 0.87
C VAL A 439 -3.08 -29.26 1.82
N CYS A 440 -2.73 -28.94 3.06
CA CYS A 440 -2.39 -29.94 4.07
C CYS A 440 -3.57 -30.89 4.35
N GLY A 441 -4.78 -30.36 4.52
CA GLY A 441 -5.99 -31.14 4.72
C GLY A 441 -6.29 -32.08 3.55
N LEU A 442 -6.17 -31.57 2.31
CA LEU A 442 -6.35 -32.35 1.09
C LEU A 442 -5.29 -33.44 0.95
N CYS A 443 -4.01 -33.13 1.17
CA CYS A 443 -2.93 -34.11 1.16
C CYS A 443 -3.19 -35.26 2.14
N VAL A 444 -3.60 -34.92 3.36
CA VAL A 444 -3.92 -35.92 4.39
C VAL A 444 -5.19 -36.71 4.05
N PHE A 445 -6.17 -36.08 3.41
CA PHE A 445 -7.35 -36.75 2.89
C PHE A 445 -7.04 -37.75 1.78
N LEU A 446 -6.31 -37.32 0.75
CA LEU A 446 -5.88 -38.17 -0.35
C LEU A 446 -4.97 -39.31 0.13
N PHE A 447 -4.12 -39.05 1.13
CA PHE A 447 -3.26 -40.08 1.72
C PHE A 447 -4.06 -41.28 2.26
N GLN A 448 -5.28 -41.09 2.76
CA GLN A 448 -6.10 -42.19 3.25
C GLN A 448 -6.49 -43.16 2.15
N TYR A 449 -6.70 -42.68 0.91
CA TYR A 449 -7.08 -43.52 -0.23
C TYR A 449 -5.94 -44.37 -0.77
N ARG A 450 -4.69 -44.08 -0.38
CA ARG A 450 -3.54 -44.97 -0.61
C ARG A 450 -3.59 -46.23 0.26
N ALA A 451 -4.37 -46.24 1.34
CA ALA A 451 -4.52 -47.40 2.20
C ALA A 451 -5.65 -48.33 1.70
N PRO A 452 -5.46 -49.67 1.73
CA PRO A 452 -6.51 -50.64 1.48
C PRO A 452 -7.77 -50.37 2.30
N ARG A 453 -8.95 -50.76 1.78
CA ARG A 453 -10.25 -50.55 2.44
C ARG A 453 -10.25 -51.06 3.89
N ALA A 454 -9.66 -52.23 4.15
CA ALA A 454 -9.50 -52.78 5.50
C ALA A 454 -8.80 -51.80 6.46
N ILE A 455 -7.67 -51.19 6.04
CA ILE A 455 -6.95 -50.22 6.86
C ILE A 455 -7.75 -48.93 7.03
N ARG A 456 -8.49 -48.48 6.01
CA ARG A 456 -9.33 -47.27 6.10
C ARG A 456 -10.45 -47.45 7.12
N VAL A 457 -11.22 -48.53 7.02
CA VAL A 457 -12.33 -48.81 7.96
C VAL A 457 -11.78 -49.00 9.37
N LEU A 458 -10.69 -49.74 9.52
CA LEU A 458 -10.04 -49.94 10.81
C LEU A 458 -9.51 -48.62 11.38
N SER A 459 -8.91 -47.75 10.55
CA SER A 459 -8.44 -46.44 11.00
C SER A 459 -9.56 -45.55 11.52
N ASP A 460 -10.74 -45.61 10.90
CA ASP A 460 -11.93 -44.87 11.36
C ASP A 460 -12.40 -45.38 12.71
N ARG A 461 -12.45 -46.71 12.87
CA ARG A 461 -12.76 -47.38 14.14
C ARG A 461 -11.81 -46.94 15.26
N PHE A 462 -10.51 -46.87 14.99
CA PHE A 462 -9.53 -46.39 15.97
C PHE A 462 -9.68 -44.90 16.32
N THR A 463 -10.20 -44.05 15.42
CA THR A 463 -10.48 -42.65 15.78
C THR A 463 -11.59 -42.50 16.82
N GLN A 464 -12.49 -43.48 16.94
CA GLN A 464 -13.61 -43.47 17.87
C GLN A 464 -13.20 -43.70 19.34
N LEU A 465 -11.98 -44.20 19.55
CA LEU A 465 -11.39 -44.34 20.90
C LEU A 465 -11.08 -42.99 21.54
N LEU A 466 -10.96 -41.91 20.75
CA LEU A 466 -10.76 -40.57 21.28
C LEU A 466 -12.07 -40.04 21.88
N ASN A 467 -12.00 -39.57 23.13
CA ASN A 467 -13.13 -38.95 23.80
C ASN A 467 -13.17 -37.43 23.58
N GLY A 468 -14.21 -36.75 24.08
CA GLY A 468 -14.36 -35.30 23.93
C GLY A 468 -13.17 -34.51 24.49
N CYS A 469 -12.65 -34.92 25.64
CA CYS A 469 -11.45 -34.31 26.23
C CYS A 469 -10.23 -34.49 25.31
N ASP A 470 -10.05 -35.64 24.66
CA ASP A 470 -8.92 -35.83 23.74
C ASP A 470 -8.99 -34.85 22.55
N TRP A 471 -10.20 -34.62 22.01
CA TRP A 471 -10.43 -33.62 20.96
C TRP A 471 -10.22 -32.18 21.43
N ILE A 472 -10.62 -31.83 22.67
CA ILE A 472 -10.35 -30.50 23.25
C ILE A 472 -8.84 -30.23 23.32
N TRP A 473 -8.03 -31.24 23.66
CA TRP A 473 -6.57 -31.07 23.68
C TRP A 473 -6.00 -30.91 22.27
N ILE A 474 -6.45 -31.72 21.31
CA ILE A 474 -5.98 -31.66 19.92
C ILE A 474 -6.36 -30.32 19.28
N PHE A 475 -7.61 -29.86 19.43
CA PHE A 475 -8.05 -28.58 18.86
C PHE A 475 -7.55 -27.38 19.66
N GLY A 476 -7.70 -27.43 20.98
CA GLY A 476 -7.32 -26.34 21.88
C GLY A 476 -5.82 -26.05 21.82
N ILE A 477 -4.96 -27.06 22.03
CA ILE A 477 -3.51 -26.84 22.06
C ILE A 477 -2.89 -26.97 20.67
N GLY A 478 -3.39 -27.87 19.82
CA GLY A 478 -2.81 -28.09 18.49
C GLY A 478 -3.12 -26.98 17.49
N VAL A 479 -4.29 -26.35 17.59
CA VAL A 479 -4.77 -25.36 16.61
C VAL A 479 -5.03 -24.01 17.26
N VAL A 480 -5.96 -23.93 18.21
CA VAL A 480 -6.46 -22.65 18.76
C VAL A 480 -5.36 -21.89 19.51
N LEU A 481 -4.59 -22.56 20.37
CA LEU A 481 -3.52 -21.91 21.14
C LEU A 481 -2.44 -21.27 20.25
N PRO A 482 -1.91 -21.94 19.19
CA PRO A 482 -1.04 -21.28 18.22
C PRO A 482 -1.62 -20.00 17.62
N PHE A 483 -2.90 -19.97 17.25
CA PHE A 483 -3.58 -18.77 16.78
C PHE A 483 -3.60 -17.68 17.85
N MET A 484 -4.04 -18.02 19.07
CA MET A 484 -4.13 -17.08 20.19
C MET A 484 -2.78 -16.45 20.51
N VAL A 485 -1.71 -17.26 20.59
CA VAL A 485 -0.35 -16.76 20.87
C VAL A 485 0.13 -15.85 19.75
N THR A 486 -0.02 -16.27 18.49
CA THR A 486 0.43 -15.47 17.34
C THR A 486 -0.33 -14.15 17.22
N PHE A 487 -1.65 -14.16 17.44
CA PHE A 487 -2.48 -12.95 17.40
C PHE A 487 -2.22 -12.05 18.61
N ALA A 488 -2.04 -12.59 19.80
CA ALA A 488 -1.66 -11.79 20.97
C ALA A 488 -0.31 -11.09 20.74
N ILE A 489 0.70 -11.81 20.23
CA ILE A 489 2.00 -11.22 19.93
C ILE A 489 1.88 -10.16 18.83
N SER A 490 1.23 -10.49 17.72
CA SER A 490 1.15 -9.60 16.55
C SER A 490 0.30 -8.36 16.77
N LEU A 491 -0.77 -8.44 17.58
CA LEU A 491 -1.73 -7.34 17.76
C LEU A 491 -1.54 -6.56 19.07
N LEU A 492 -1.13 -7.22 20.15
CA LEU A 492 -1.12 -6.62 21.50
C LEU A 492 0.29 -6.25 21.98
N THR A 493 1.35 -6.65 21.27
CA THR A 493 2.72 -6.42 21.72
C THR A 493 3.57 -5.70 20.67
N PRO A 494 4.61 -4.97 21.08
CA PRO A 494 5.57 -4.36 20.14
C PRO A 494 6.29 -5.39 19.26
N LEU A 495 6.36 -6.65 19.70
CA LEU A 495 6.95 -7.76 18.94
C LEU A 495 6.18 -8.06 17.65
N GLY A 496 4.96 -7.55 17.50
CA GLY A 496 4.21 -7.61 16.26
C GLY A 496 4.78 -6.74 15.13
N GLY A 497 5.69 -5.81 15.43
CA GLY A 497 6.27 -4.88 14.47
C GLY A 497 5.33 -3.76 14.04
N ARG A 498 4.14 -3.64 14.64
CA ARG A 498 3.09 -2.67 14.28
C ARG A 498 3.46 -1.20 14.54
N GLY A 499 4.49 -0.95 15.35
CA GLY A 499 5.06 0.39 15.54
C GLY A 499 5.96 0.85 14.39
N MET A 500 6.37 -0.05 13.49
CA MET A 500 7.26 0.25 12.38
C MET A 500 6.53 0.19 11.04
N GLY A 501 6.98 0.99 10.08
CA GLY A 501 6.52 0.96 8.70
C GLY A 501 6.81 -0.40 8.04
N LEU A 502 5.82 -0.98 7.36
CA LEU A 502 5.90 -2.33 6.81
C LEU A 502 6.95 -2.46 5.69
N SER A 503 7.11 -1.38 4.93
CA SER A 503 8.13 -1.23 3.89
C SER A 503 9.57 -1.24 4.43
N ARG A 504 9.81 -0.78 5.66
CA ARG A 504 11.13 -0.88 6.32
C ARG A 504 11.47 -2.33 6.65
N MET A 505 10.45 -3.13 6.93
CA MET A 505 10.56 -4.57 7.21
C MET A 505 10.50 -5.44 5.95
N GLY A 506 10.38 -4.85 4.76
CA GLY A 506 10.33 -5.57 3.48
C GLY A 506 9.20 -6.59 3.38
N PHE A 507 8.06 -6.35 4.05
CA PHE A 507 6.93 -7.30 4.16
C PHE A 507 7.27 -8.64 4.83
N GLN A 508 8.48 -8.84 5.36
CA GLN A 508 8.94 -10.12 5.88
C GLN A 508 8.26 -10.46 7.21
N PHE A 509 7.93 -9.46 8.02
CA PHE A 509 7.43 -9.65 9.38
C PHE A 509 6.09 -10.38 9.45
N PRO A 510 5.03 -9.93 8.76
CA PRO A 510 3.77 -10.68 8.69
C PRO A 510 4.01 -12.08 8.14
N ALA A 511 4.77 -12.21 7.05
CA ALA A 511 5.05 -13.52 6.43
C ALA A 511 5.71 -14.50 7.42
N ILE A 512 6.66 -14.03 8.23
CA ILE A 512 7.33 -14.84 9.25
C ILE A 512 6.34 -15.26 10.35
N HIS A 513 5.49 -14.36 10.86
CA HIS A 513 4.49 -14.70 11.89
C HIS A 513 3.53 -15.79 11.43
N TYR A 514 2.97 -15.66 10.21
CA TYR A 514 2.06 -16.66 9.67
C TYR A 514 2.77 -17.97 9.30
N THR A 515 4.05 -17.91 8.91
CA THR A 515 4.88 -19.12 8.71
C THR A 515 5.12 -19.84 10.03
N ILE A 516 5.48 -19.11 11.10
CA ILE A 516 5.65 -19.67 12.44
C ILE A 516 4.35 -20.32 12.91
N LEU A 517 3.21 -19.65 12.74
CA LEU A 517 1.89 -20.18 13.07
C LEU A 517 1.59 -21.49 12.33
N LEU A 518 1.82 -21.55 11.01
CA LEU A 518 1.66 -22.77 10.23
C LEU A 518 2.55 -23.90 10.77
N LEU A 519 3.83 -23.61 11.05
CA LEU A 519 4.77 -24.60 11.58
C LEU A 519 4.38 -25.09 12.97
N LEU A 520 3.88 -24.21 13.85
CA LEU A 520 3.34 -24.59 15.15
C LEU A 520 2.15 -25.55 15.00
N ILE A 521 1.21 -25.26 14.10
CA ILE A 521 0.08 -26.17 13.83
C ILE A 521 0.59 -27.52 13.31
N LEU A 522 1.52 -27.52 12.35
CA LEU A 522 2.10 -28.73 11.75
C LEU A 522 3.00 -29.52 12.70
N GLY A 523 3.59 -28.89 13.71
CA GLY A 523 4.43 -29.55 14.71
C GLY A 523 3.65 -30.04 15.92
N VAL A 524 2.88 -29.16 16.56
CA VAL A 524 2.17 -29.43 17.81
C VAL A 524 1.02 -30.43 17.59
N THR A 525 0.21 -30.23 16.54
CA THR A 525 -0.99 -31.06 16.33
C THR A 525 -0.64 -32.55 16.15
N PRO A 526 0.32 -32.94 15.29
CA PRO A 526 0.67 -34.35 15.16
C PRO A 526 1.27 -34.96 16.43
N ILE A 527 1.98 -34.18 17.25
CA ILE A 527 2.51 -34.64 18.54
C ILE A 527 1.36 -34.96 19.49
N LEU A 528 0.39 -34.05 19.61
CA LEU A 528 -0.80 -34.24 20.45
C LEU A 528 -1.66 -35.41 19.97
N VAL A 529 -1.88 -35.53 18.66
CA VAL A 529 -2.61 -36.65 18.08
C VAL A 529 -1.93 -37.98 18.43
N ARG A 530 -0.61 -38.07 18.26
CA ARG A 530 0.14 -39.29 18.59
C ARG A 530 0.15 -39.60 20.08
N TRP A 531 0.31 -38.58 20.93
CA TRP A 531 0.24 -38.73 22.38
C TRP A 531 -1.12 -39.24 22.84
N ARG A 532 -2.21 -38.62 22.35
CA ARG A 532 -3.58 -39.02 22.70
C ARG A 532 -3.92 -40.41 22.17
N LEU A 533 -3.58 -40.72 20.92
CA LEU A 533 -3.77 -42.06 20.36
C LEU A 533 -2.98 -43.11 21.14
N GLY A 534 -1.70 -42.85 21.45
CA GLY A 534 -0.87 -43.76 22.24
C GLY A 534 -1.44 -44.07 23.63
N LYS A 535 -2.09 -43.09 24.27
CA LYS A 535 -2.79 -43.30 25.54
C LYS A 535 -4.07 -44.17 25.39
N ARG A 536 -4.74 -44.09 24.25
CA ARG A 536 -6.03 -44.78 24.02
C ARG A 536 -5.90 -46.13 23.32
N SER A 537 -4.78 -46.40 22.67
CA SER A 537 -4.55 -47.61 21.87
C SER A 537 -3.52 -48.56 22.48
N GLY A 538 -3.17 -48.41 23.76
CA GLY A 538 -2.15 -49.20 24.45
C GLY A 538 -2.42 -50.70 24.38
N ALA A 539 -3.69 -51.10 24.50
CA ALA A 539 -4.14 -52.50 24.40
C ALA A 539 -3.92 -53.16 23.03
N PHE A 540 -3.49 -52.40 22.00
CA PHE A 540 -3.20 -52.93 20.66
C PHE A 540 -1.71 -52.98 20.35
N GLY A 541 -0.83 -52.78 21.34
CA GLY A 541 0.62 -52.73 21.15
C GLY A 541 1.05 -51.63 20.18
N MET A 542 0.15 -50.70 19.86
CA MET A 542 0.39 -49.66 18.89
C MET A 542 1.20 -48.55 19.53
N ASP A 543 2.51 -48.64 19.35
CA ASP A 543 3.39 -47.59 19.80
C ASP A 543 3.26 -46.38 18.85
N PHE A 544 2.59 -45.34 19.35
CA PHE A 544 2.56 -44.01 18.75
C PHE A 544 3.65 -43.11 19.34
N ARG A 545 4.54 -43.62 20.23
CA ARG A 545 5.68 -42.87 20.74
C ARG A 545 6.50 -42.37 19.57
N ILE A 546 6.81 -41.10 19.69
CA ILE A 546 7.63 -40.40 18.74
C ILE A 546 9.07 -40.77 19.10
N GLY A 547 9.80 -41.44 18.20
CA GLY A 547 11.21 -41.74 18.45
C GLY A 547 11.99 -40.47 18.81
N LYS A 548 13.00 -40.58 19.70
CA LYS A 548 13.76 -39.44 20.25
C LYS A 548 14.02 -38.30 19.23
N PRO A 549 14.57 -38.52 18.03
CA PRO A 549 14.77 -37.44 17.06
C PRO A 549 13.46 -36.80 16.58
N ALA A 550 12.42 -37.59 16.29
CA ALA A 550 11.14 -37.09 15.81
C ALA A 550 10.34 -36.31 16.87
N PHE A 551 10.71 -36.40 18.16
CA PHE A 551 10.12 -35.63 19.26
C PHE A 551 10.94 -34.38 19.55
N VAL A 552 12.27 -34.55 19.64
CA VAL A 552 13.20 -33.46 19.91
C VAL A 552 13.18 -32.40 18.83
N PHE A 553 13.15 -32.77 17.53
CA PHE A 553 13.17 -31.77 16.45
C PHE A 553 11.92 -30.89 16.41
N PRO A 554 10.68 -31.42 16.49
CA PRO A 554 9.49 -30.57 16.57
C PRO A 554 9.41 -29.74 17.86
N VAL A 555 9.78 -30.30 19.02
CA VAL A 555 9.76 -29.56 20.29
C VAL A 555 10.79 -28.43 20.28
N MET A 556 12.01 -28.69 19.80
CA MET A 556 13.02 -27.66 19.57
C MET A 556 12.55 -26.64 18.54
N GLY A 557 11.89 -27.08 17.47
CA GLY A 557 11.27 -26.20 16.47
C GLY A 557 10.21 -25.28 17.07
N ILE A 558 9.34 -25.79 17.94
CA ILE A 558 8.34 -25.00 18.67
C ILE A 558 9.01 -23.96 19.58
N VAL A 559 10.01 -24.36 20.36
CA VAL A 559 10.77 -23.44 21.23
C VAL A 559 11.46 -22.35 20.41
N LEU A 560 12.08 -22.72 19.28
CA LEU A 560 12.74 -21.77 18.38
C LEU A 560 11.74 -20.84 17.68
N ALA A 561 10.56 -21.33 17.31
CA ALA A 561 9.48 -20.50 16.76
C ALA A 561 8.98 -19.48 17.78
N LEU A 562 8.81 -19.87 19.04
CA LEU A 562 8.42 -18.96 20.10
C LEU A 562 9.53 -17.95 20.43
N ALA A 563 10.79 -18.38 20.40
CA ALA A 563 11.96 -17.53 20.59
C ALA A 563 12.23 -16.59 19.39
N ALA A 564 11.72 -16.91 18.20
CA ALA A 564 11.90 -16.08 17.01
C ALA A 564 11.22 -14.71 17.15
N TYR A 565 10.06 -14.62 17.79
CA TYR A 565 9.34 -13.36 18.00
C TYR A 565 10.18 -12.27 18.71
N PRO A 566 10.76 -12.50 19.90
CA PRO A 566 11.62 -11.51 20.56
C PRO A 566 12.96 -11.28 19.83
N LEU A 567 13.54 -12.31 19.21
CA LEU A 567 14.79 -12.19 18.46
C LEU A 567 14.66 -11.35 17.19
N LEU A 568 13.50 -11.41 16.54
CA LEU A 568 13.16 -10.55 15.40
C LEU A 568 13.04 -9.10 15.86
N ALA A 569 12.26 -8.83 16.91
CA ALA A 569 12.03 -7.48 17.41
C ALA A 569 13.31 -6.76 17.85
N GLY A 570 14.20 -7.44 18.59
CA GLY A 570 15.43 -6.85 19.13
C GLY A 570 16.52 -6.55 18.10
N ASN A 571 16.48 -7.18 16.91
CA ASN A 571 17.58 -7.10 15.94
C ASN A 571 17.24 -6.39 14.63
N ILE A 572 16.00 -5.90 14.45
CA ILE A 572 15.62 -5.04 13.32
C ILE A 572 16.45 -3.75 13.29
N HIS A 573 16.91 -3.28 14.45
CA HIS A 573 17.78 -2.11 14.55
C HIS A 573 19.24 -2.40 14.15
N LYS A 574 19.64 -3.67 13.98
CA LYS A 574 21.05 -4.09 13.78
C LYS A 574 21.37 -4.72 12.42
N GLY A 575 20.42 -4.81 11.48
CA GLY A 575 20.67 -5.18 10.08
C GLY A 575 20.53 -6.68 9.70
N ARG A 576 20.92 -6.99 8.45
CA ARG A 576 20.52 -8.16 7.60
C ARG A 576 20.93 -9.55 8.12
N ASN A 577 21.86 -9.66 9.07
CA ASN A 577 22.48 -10.94 9.47
C ASN A 577 21.60 -11.80 10.40
N THR A 578 20.62 -11.22 11.09
CA THR A 578 19.78 -11.93 12.07
C THR A 578 18.70 -12.79 11.43
N LEU A 579 18.21 -12.41 10.26
CA LEU A 579 17.25 -13.22 9.49
C LEU A 579 17.87 -14.54 9.02
N ILE A 580 19.17 -14.57 8.76
CA ILE A 580 19.91 -15.79 8.39
C ILE A 580 20.02 -16.72 9.60
N LEU A 581 20.31 -16.17 10.79
CA LEU A 581 20.44 -16.92 12.04
C LEU A 581 19.10 -17.53 12.50
N LEU A 582 17.97 -16.86 12.24
CA LEU A 582 16.62 -17.38 12.52
C LEU A 582 16.08 -18.26 11.39
N GLY A 583 16.47 -17.99 10.14
CA GLY A 583 16.03 -18.75 8.97
C GLY A 583 16.57 -20.18 8.96
N ALA A 584 17.84 -20.38 9.34
CA ALA A 584 18.46 -21.71 9.36
C ALA A 584 17.70 -22.75 10.22
N PRO A 585 17.35 -22.49 11.50
CA PRO A 585 16.58 -23.45 12.29
C PRO A 585 15.14 -23.66 11.78
N LEU A 586 14.48 -22.61 11.28
CA LEU A 586 13.15 -22.72 10.67
C LEU A 586 13.20 -23.58 9.40
N LEU A 587 14.23 -23.43 8.57
CA LEU A 587 14.48 -24.25 7.38
C LEU A 587 14.75 -25.71 7.75
N LEU A 588 15.56 -25.97 8.78
CA LEU A 588 15.79 -27.32 9.29
C LEU A 588 14.50 -27.96 9.81
N TRP A 589 13.63 -27.19 10.47
CA TRP A 589 12.33 -27.67 10.91
C TRP A 589 11.40 -27.97 9.73
N GLN A 590 11.32 -27.08 8.73
CA GLN A 590 10.60 -27.32 7.47
C GLN A 590 11.10 -28.59 6.77
N LEU A 591 12.41 -28.76 6.65
CA LEU A 591 13.02 -29.96 6.07
C LEU A 591 12.62 -31.21 6.87
N SER A 592 12.55 -31.14 8.20
CA SER A 592 12.12 -32.26 9.04
C SER A 592 10.64 -32.64 8.80
N ILE A 593 9.77 -31.66 8.55
CA ILE A 593 8.35 -31.89 8.19
C ILE A 593 8.28 -32.58 6.82
N VAL A 594 9.04 -32.09 5.84
CA VAL A 594 9.13 -32.69 4.49
C VAL A 594 9.66 -34.12 4.56
N VAL A 595 10.75 -34.37 5.29
CA VAL A 595 11.30 -35.72 5.50
C VAL A 595 10.29 -36.64 6.19
N THR A 596 9.52 -36.12 7.14
CA THR A 596 8.45 -36.88 7.82
C THR A 596 7.32 -37.21 6.86
N ALA A 597 6.92 -36.29 6.00
CA ALA A 597 5.92 -36.50 4.95
C ALA A 597 6.39 -37.53 3.91
N LEU A 598 7.64 -37.44 3.45
CA LEU A 598 8.25 -38.41 2.53
C LEU A 598 8.32 -39.82 3.17
N ARG A 599 8.75 -39.92 4.42
CA ARG A 599 8.71 -41.19 5.17
C ARG A 599 7.29 -41.73 5.36
N ALA A 600 6.28 -40.86 5.41
CA ALA A 600 4.89 -41.28 5.45
C ALA A 600 4.42 -41.88 4.11
N LEU A 601 4.85 -41.30 2.99
CA LEU A 601 4.50 -41.74 1.63
C LEU A 601 5.20 -43.04 1.20
N PHE A 602 6.49 -43.19 1.56
CA PHE A 602 7.37 -44.28 1.10
C PHE A 602 7.76 -45.30 2.18
N GLY A 603 7.33 -45.14 3.44
CA GLY A 603 7.76 -46.03 4.52
C GLY A 603 7.05 -47.39 4.55
N LYS A 604 7.61 -48.31 5.36
CA LYS A 604 7.18 -49.73 5.51
C LYS A 604 5.66 -49.92 5.66
N GLN A 605 5.13 -51.02 5.13
CA GLN A 605 3.71 -51.38 5.19
C GLN A 605 3.20 -51.58 6.62
N ALA A 606 4.04 -52.09 7.53
CA ALA A 606 3.74 -52.30 8.95
C ALA A 606 3.40 -51.01 9.75
N SER A 607 3.75 -49.82 9.23
CA SER A 607 3.36 -48.54 9.85
C SER A 607 2.22 -47.83 9.12
N ARG A 608 1.63 -48.45 8.09
CA ARG A 608 0.57 -47.87 7.26
C ARG A 608 -0.72 -47.64 8.06
N LEU A 609 -1.13 -48.57 8.93
CA LEU A 609 -2.31 -48.40 9.80
C LEU A 609 -2.13 -47.21 10.75
N ARG A 610 -1.01 -47.13 11.47
CA ARG A 610 -0.69 -46.01 12.38
C ARG A 610 -0.74 -44.65 11.69
N ARG A 611 -0.15 -44.55 10.49
CA ARG A 611 -0.18 -43.30 9.70
C ARG A 611 -1.58 -42.95 9.22
N ALA A 612 -2.39 -43.95 8.83
CA ALA A 612 -3.78 -43.73 8.42
C ALA A 612 -4.64 -43.22 9.58
N ILE A 613 -4.47 -43.75 10.79
CA ILE A 613 -5.17 -43.28 11.99
C ILE A 613 -4.82 -41.82 12.28
N VAL A 614 -3.52 -41.48 12.32
CA VAL A 614 -3.06 -40.10 12.56
C VAL A 614 -3.61 -39.16 11.49
N ALA A 615 -3.53 -39.53 10.20
CA ALA A 615 -4.08 -38.75 9.11
C ALA A 615 -5.58 -38.46 9.30
N ARG A 616 -6.34 -39.44 9.78
CA ARG A 616 -7.80 -39.30 9.99
C ARG A 616 -8.17 -38.41 11.17
N VAL A 617 -7.34 -38.37 12.20
CA VAL A 617 -7.51 -37.44 13.32
C VAL A 617 -7.06 -36.02 12.94
N MET A 618 -6.05 -35.89 12.07
CA MET A 618 -5.55 -34.59 11.60
C MET A 618 -6.52 -33.85 10.67
N GLN A 619 -7.39 -34.56 9.94
CA GLN A 619 -8.36 -33.94 9.02
C GLN A 619 -9.28 -32.90 9.70
N PRO A 620 -10.01 -33.23 10.79
CA PRO A 620 -10.76 -32.23 11.54
C PRO A 620 -9.91 -31.05 12.05
N ALA A 621 -8.65 -31.29 12.44
CA ALA A 621 -7.77 -30.22 12.91
C ALA A 621 -7.41 -29.24 11.78
N PHE A 622 -7.15 -29.73 10.55
CA PHE A 622 -6.94 -28.87 9.39
C PHE A 622 -8.21 -28.16 8.94
N ALA A 623 -9.38 -28.79 9.06
CA ALA A 623 -10.66 -28.13 8.83
C ALA A 623 -10.85 -26.95 9.81
N LEU A 624 -10.54 -27.14 11.09
CA LEU A 624 -10.57 -26.05 12.07
C LEU A 624 -9.53 -24.95 11.75
N ALA A 625 -8.32 -25.34 11.35
CA ALA A 625 -7.27 -24.40 10.92
C ALA A 625 -7.62 -23.63 9.63
N LEU A 626 -8.64 -24.05 8.88
CA LEU A 626 -9.21 -23.31 7.74
C LEU A 626 -10.32 -22.35 8.19
N ILE A 627 -11.16 -22.77 9.14
CA ILE A 627 -12.29 -21.97 9.64
C ILE A 627 -11.80 -20.71 10.36
N ILE A 628 -10.78 -20.82 11.23
CA ILE A 628 -10.30 -19.66 12.01
C ILE A 628 -9.81 -18.51 11.11
N PRO A 629 -8.93 -18.74 10.11
CA PRO A 629 -8.58 -17.71 9.13
C PRO A 629 -9.75 -17.12 8.35
N ALA A 630 -10.75 -17.93 8.00
CA ALA A 630 -11.92 -17.46 7.27
C ALA A 630 -12.77 -16.47 8.08
N VAL A 631 -12.82 -16.65 9.40
CA VAL A 631 -13.47 -15.68 10.31
C VAL A 631 -12.57 -14.45 10.53
N ALA A 632 -11.26 -14.63 10.62
CA ALA A 632 -10.32 -13.53 10.85
C ALA A 632 -10.17 -12.58 9.64
N LEU A 633 -10.25 -13.11 8.41
CA LEU A 633 -10.07 -12.34 7.18
C LEU A 633 -10.98 -11.09 7.09
N PRO A 634 -12.32 -11.20 7.21
CA PRO A 634 -13.19 -10.02 7.12
C PRO A 634 -12.93 -9.02 8.26
N LEU A 635 -12.50 -9.47 9.44
CA LEU A 635 -12.14 -8.59 10.55
C LEU A 635 -10.88 -7.77 10.25
N PHE A 636 -9.86 -8.39 9.66
CA PHE A 636 -8.65 -7.67 9.23
C PHE A 636 -8.94 -6.69 8.11
N LEU A 637 -9.77 -7.06 7.14
CA LEU A 637 -10.14 -6.16 6.04
C LEU A 637 -10.97 -4.97 6.54
N ALA A 638 -11.96 -5.19 7.41
CA ALA A 638 -12.75 -4.12 8.02
C ALA A 638 -11.88 -3.20 8.92
N SER A 639 -10.94 -3.77 9.68
CA SER A 639 -9.98 -3.01 10.48
C SER A 639 -9.06 -2.18 9.59
N ALA A 640 -8.55 -2.75 8.49
CA ALA A 640 -7.71 -2.05 7.54
C ALA A 640 -8.46 -0.87 6.90
N GLU A 641 -9.71 -1.09 6.47
CA GLU A 641 -10.55 -0.05 5.88
C GLU A 641 -10.81 1.09 6.87
N LYS A 642 -11.25 0.76 8.09
CA LYS A 642 -11.47 1.76 9.14
C LYS A 642 -10.22 2.60 9.44
N ARG A 643 -9.06 1.96 9.60
CA ARG A 643 -7.82 2.68 9.90
C ARG A 643 -7.31 3.49 8.71
N PHE A 644 -7.56 3.02 7.50
CA PHE A 644 -7.25 3.78 6.31
C PHE A 644 -8.13 5.02 6.22
N THR A 645 -9.40 4.93 6.60
CA THR A 645 -10.30 6.09 6.59
C THR A 645 -9.91 7.15 7.63
N GLU A 646 -9.35 6.72 8.77
CA GLU A 646 -8.79 7.57 9.84
C GLU A 646 -7.47 8.28 9.43
N ASP A 647 -6.88 7.95 8.27
CA ASP A 647 -5.67 8.62 7.76
C ASP A 647 -6.01 9.95 7.07
N ASP A 648 -5.89 11.06 7.80
CA ASP A 648 -6.14 12.40 7.26
C ASP A 648 -5.00 12.92 6.37
N LEU A 649 -3.77 12.43 6.57
CA LEU A 649 -2.59 12.90 5.84
C LEU A 649 -2.63 12.55 4.35
N THR A 650 -3.27 11.43 4.00
CA THR A 650 -3.42 10.95 2.62
C THR A 650 -4.81 11.17 2.04
N ARG A 651 -5.74 11.77 2.80
CA ARG A 651 -7.07 12.14 2.29
C ARG A 651 -6.90 13.13 1.15
N VAL A 652 -7.55 12.88 0.02
CA VAL A 652 -7.37 13.68 -1.20
C VAL A 652 -8.06 15.02 -1.02
N ALA A 653 -7.31 16.09 -1.20
CA ALA A 653 -7.79 17.45 -1.12
C ALA A 653 -7.91 18.08 -2.50
N ALA A 654 -8.74 19.11 -2.66
CA ALA A 654 -8.85 19.85 -3.92
C ALA A 654 -7.50 20.46 -4.38
N ARG A 655 -6.66 20.83 -3.42
CA ARG A 655 -5.39 21.53 -3.60
C ARG A 655 -4.18 20.60 -3.66
N GLY A 656 -4.36 19.30 -3.90
CA GLY A 656 -3.24 18.37 -4.03
C GLY A 656 -3.66 16.90 -4.05
N PHE A 657 -2.67 16.02 -4.02
CA PHE A 657 -2.88 14.59 -3.84
C PHE A 657 -3.29 14.25 -2.41
N SER A 658 -3.01 15.13 -1.43
CA SER A 658 -3.42 14.93 -0.05
C SER A 658 -3.64 16.21 0.77
N SER A 659 -4.29 16.09 1.94
CA SER A 659 -4.48 17.19 2.89
C SER A 659 -3.16 17.79 3.35
N TYR A 660 -2.15 16.95 3.62
CA TYR A 660 -0.81 17.41 3.98
C TYR A 660 -0.19 18.23 2.84
N GLU A 661 -0.36 17.80 1.59
CA GLU A 661 0.12 18.57 0.43
C GLU A 661 -0.57 19.92 0.31
N ALA A 662 -1.89 19.99 0.54
CA ALA A 662 -2.64 21.24 0.54
C ALA A 662 -2.14 22.21 1.62
N GLU A 663 -1.79 21.71 2.82
CA GLU A 663 -1.20 22.51 3.89
C GLU A 663 0.20 23.03 3.49
N ILE A 664 1.04 22.18 2.90
CA ILE A 664 2.35 22.58 2.38
C ILE A 664 2.21 23.62 1.27
N ALA A 665 1.23 23.50 0.38
CA ALA A 665 0.96 24.49 -0.66
C ALA A 665 0.62 25.87 -0.05
N ASN A 666 -0.22 25.91 0.97
CA ASN A 666 -0.54 27.16 1.68
C ASN A 666 0.70 27.77 2.37
N LEU A 667 1.49 26.96 3.07
CA LEU A 667 2.74 27.42 3.69
C LEU A 667 3.73 27.93 2.66
N LYS A 668 3.84 27.24 1.53
CA LYS A 668 4.71 27.62 0.42
C LYS A 668 4.33 28.99 -0.13
N ARG A 669 3.03 29.24 -0.31
CA ARG A 669 2.51 30.56 -0.70
C ARG A 669 2.94 31.64 0.30
N GLN A 670 2.70 31.40 1.59
CA GLN A 670 3.01 32.37 2.65
C GLN A 670 4.51 32.70 2.72
N GLU A 671 5.38 31.69 2.62
CA GLU A 671 6.84 31.89 2.60
C GLU A 671 7.29 32.74 1.40
N VAL A 672 6.74 32.49 0.20
CA VAL A 672 7.08 33.27 -1.01
C VAL A 672 6.54 34.70 -0.92
N ASN A 673 5.27 34.88 -0.51
CA ASN A 673 4.66 36.19 -0.35
C ASN A 673 5.41 37.05 0.68
N THR A 674 5.89 36.44 1.76
CA THR A 674 6.72 37.12 2.78
C THR A 674 8.01 37.67 2.16
N ILE A 675 8.69 36.88 1.31
CA ILE A 675 9.92 37.33 0.63
C ILE A 675 9.62 38.46 -0.38
N LEU A 676 8.48 38.38 -1.07
CA LEU A 676 8.08 39.39 -2.06
C LEU A 676 7.52 40.66 -1.42
N GLY A 677 7.09 40.63 -0.16
CA GLY A 677 6.43 41.74 0.51
C GLY A 677 4.96 41.91 0.09
N ILE A 678 4.30 40.81 -0.29
CA ILE A 678 2.88 40.79 -0.66
C ILE A 678 2.09 40.48 0.61
N GLU A 679 1.23 41.41 1.05
CA GLU A 679 0.31 41.18 2.17
C GLU A 679 -0.73 40.11 1.79
N ASN A 680 -0.98 39.18 2.72
CA ASN A 680 -1.92 38.07 2.54
C ASN A 680 -3.39 38.50 2.70
#